data_AF-A0A850A519-F1
#
_entry.id   AF-A0A850A519-F1
#
_cell.length_a   1.000
_cell.length_b   1.000
_cell.length_c   1.000
_cell.angle_alpha   90.00
_cell.angle_beta   90.00
_cell.angle_gamma   90.00
#
_symmetry.space_group_name_H-M   'P 1'
#
loop_
_entity.id
_entity.type
_entity.pdbx_description
1 polymer ?
#
loop_
_entity_poly.entity_id
_entity_poly.type
_entity_poly.pdbx_seq_one_letter_code
_entity_poly.pdbx_strand_id
1 'polypeptide(L)'
;MTNRFIAVGIVLLALALLVGGGSAGESVAAAPAISSCMQQGPQQDPHVAFMPYQLNYNGCPAPVVWPVPFQQEWATSPHNDATSEAFSYARLLNNPSCAKCHFTEGYLDFLGADGTPPGVDSGVAQHSTIKCVACHNDVTWHKTSVVFPSGVMIEDLGDESRCMECHQGRESGVSVETRIATAALPDDDTPSSQLSFPNIHYYAAASTMYGSLVNGGYEYEGMSYDQKFSHVEDYDQCYECHEPHTLQIDDAECTVCHSDGMAAQNMAVHSDYRTPGSLGDYDGDGNFTEGIAHEVEALAAMLLTAIEAYAEQHSQPILYDETSHPYWFLKVDGQKGGAYNAFTNRLLKAAYNYQVAHKDPGQYAHNAKYIIQLLHDSIADLNTKLTTPVDISKAWRDDPGHFAGSTEAFRHWDEEGEVPGGCARCHSSEGLPMYHKEGVNISVEPSNGFMCTTCHMNLGGAALGAQAVDAWELYLFDNATFPSGDVVGFGNDAPANTCLQCHQGRASGQSVVTAIAGKGLDTVDTSLRFINVHYFAAGATLFGSAVNGLYEFEGKAYAGQFMHVDSFNECTECHSTHQLGVLVGTPGLNCGSCHAGITTAEQLEDIRWFGRPDYDGDGNTTEGIAHEIETMMDQFYAAMQAYALATPGVGAIVYNGSRYPYFFTDTGASFRNWTPRLVRAAYILQYVKKDPGQFAHNGKYVIQVLYDAMEDIGADMTGKVRP
;
A
#
# COMPACT_ATOMS: atom_id res chain seq x y z
N MET A 1 4.03 48.01 -42.22
CA MET A 1 4.85 49.03 -42.93
C MET A 1 5.78 49.70 -41.91
N THR A 2 6.79 50.43 -42.39
CA THR A 2 7.62 51.46 -41.71
C THR A 2 7.02 52.16 -40.47
N ASN A 3 7.76 52.61 -39.44
CA ASN A 3 9.18 52.46 -39.07
C ASN A 3 9.44 53.01 -37.63
N ARG A 4 10.56 52.61 -37.00
CA ARG A 4 11.66 53.42 -36.37
C ARG A 4 11.41 54.92 -36.02
N PHE A 5 12.00 55.56 -35.00
CA PHE A 5 12.94 55.20 -33.90
C PHE A 5 13.28 56.46 -33.03
N ILE A 6 13.77 56.25 -31.79
CA ILE A 6 14.90 56.97 -31.11
C ILE A 6 14.79 58.45 -30.65
N ALA A 7 15.50 58.73 -29.53
CA ALA A 7 16.05 60.00 -29.01
C ALA A 7 15.14 61.00 -28.24
N VAL A 8 15.62 61.86 -27.32
CA VAL A 8 16.68 61.83 -26.24
C VAL A 8 16.95 63.29 -25.79
N GLY A 9 17.06 63.56 -24.48
CA GLY A 9 18.25 64.28 -23.97
C GLY A 9 18.17 65.60 -23.18
N ILE A 10 18.59 65.50 -21.89
CA ILE A 10 19.58 66.32 -21.14
C ILE A 10 19.32 67.83 -20.81
N VAL A 11 19.91 68.25 -19.67
CA VAL A 11 20.30 69.62 -19.20
C VAL A 11 19.26 70.36 -18.33
N LEU A 12 19.58 71.13 -17.27
CA LEU A 12 20.56 71.14 -16.13
C LEU A 12 20.59 72.56 -15.51
N LEU A 13 21.07 72.67 -14.26
CA LEU A 13 21.77 73.83 -13.65
C LEU A 13 21.03 75.14 -13.26
N ALA A 14 21.01 75.41 -11.94
CA ALA A 14 21.18 76.73 -11.28
C ALA A 14 21.36 76.54 -9.75
N LEU A 15 21.70 77.57 -8.96
CA LEU A 15 23.09 78.02 -8.66
C LEU A 15 23.17 78.47 -7.16
N ALA A 16 24.36 78.83 -6.64
CA ALA A 16 24.64 79.07 -5.21
C ALA A 16 24.86 80.56 -4.81
N LEU A 17 25.60 80.82 -3.70
CA LEU A 17 25.78 82.08 -2.91
C LEU A 17 24.75 82.21 -1.76
N LEU A 18 24.97 82.78 -0.54
CA LEU A 18 26.07 83.37 0.28
C LEU A 18 25.52 83.44 1.75
N VAL A 19 26.22 83.53 2.91
CA VAL A 19 27.65 83.39 3.35
C VAL A 19 27.71 83.34 4.90
N GLY A 20 28.80 82.87 5.52
CA GLY A 20 29.12 83.14 6.94
C GLY A 20 29.89 82.01 7.66
N GLY A 21 30.90 82.34 8.48
CA GLY A 21 31.67 81.35 9.25
C GLY A 21 32.13 81.88 10.62
N GLY A 22 32.21 80.99 11.62
CA GLY A 22 32.58 81.34 13.00
C GLY A 22 32.98 80.14 13.85
N SER A 23 34.27 80.07 14.19
CA SER A 23 34.92 79.36 15.31
C SER A 23 34.23 78.17 16.00
N ALA A 24 34.81 76.99 15.78
CA ALA A 24 35.21 75.99 16.79
C ALA A 24 34.29 75.66 17.99
N GLY A 25 33.75 74.43 17.96
CA GLY A 25 33.39 73.65 19.14
C GLY A 25 33.59 72.16 18.83
N GLU A 26 34.30 71.42 19.68
CA GLU A 26 34.55 69.99 19.49
C GLU A 26 33.32 69.17 19.89
N SER A 27 32.49 68.78 18.92
CA SER A 27 31.48 67.74 19.10
C SER A 27 32.06 66.39 18.70
N VAL A 28 32.34 65.53 19.69
CA VAL A 28 32.66 64.11 19.43
C VAL A 28 31.49 63.50 18.67
N ALA A 29 31.76 62.95 17.49
CA ALA A 29 30.73 62.25 16.71
C ALA A 29 30.27 61.01 17.50
N ALA A 30 29.00 60.99 17.91
CA ALA A 30 28.43 59.82 18.56
C ALA A 30 28.45 58.63 17.59
N ALA A 31 28.81 57.45 18.09
CA ALA A 31 28.66 56.22 17.32
C ALA A 31 27.18 56.03 16.93
N PRO A 32 26.87 55.57 15.70
CA PRO A 32 25.48 55.37 15.28
C PRO A 32 24.81 54.33 16.18
N ALA A 33 23.57 54.62 16.59
CA ALA A 33 22.82 53.73 17.47
C ALA A 33 22.47 52.42 16.75
N ILE A 34 22.70 51.30 17.43
CA ILE A 34 22.51 49.91 16.93
C ILE A 34 21.12 49.70 16.30
N SER A 35 20.10 50.42 16.80
CA SER A 35 18.72 50.41 16.30
C SER A 35 18.57 50.68 14.78
N SER A 36 19.56 51.30 14.12
CA SER A 36 19.49 51.57 12.68
C SER A 36 19.77 50.34 11.80
N CYS A 37 20.35 49.27 12.35
CA CYS A 37 20.81 48.12 11.57
C CYS A 37 19.77 46.98 11.44
N MET A 38 18.72 46.98 12.26
CA MET A 38 17.75 45.87 12.36
C MET A 38 16.47 46.09 11.52
N GLN A 39 16.41 47.14 10.70
CA GLN A 39 15.22 47.51 9.90
C GLN A 39 15.28 47.08 8.42
N GLN A 40 16.32 46.34 8.02
CA GLN A 40 16.37 45.70 6.71
C GLN A 40 16.48 44.19 6.91
N GLY A 41 15.34 43.50 6.84
CA GLY A 41 15.31 42.04 6.75
C GLY A 41 15.96 41.57 5.44
N PRO A 42 16.47 40.33 5.38
CA PRO A 42 17.04 39.79 4.15
C PRO A 42 15.98 39.72 3.05
N GLN A 43 16.37 40.03 1.81
CA GLN A 43 15.61 39.55 0.66
C GLN A 43 15.85 38.04 0.57
N GLN A 44 14.77 37.25 0.67
CA GLN A 44 14.84 35.82 0.45
C GLN A 44 15.00 35.53 -1.06
N ASP A 45 15.90 34.60 -1.36
CA ASP A 45 15.97 33.88 -2.63
C ASP A 45 15.49 32.45 -2.32
N PRO A 46 14.37 31.97 -2.91
CA PRO A 46 13.70 30.74 -2.47
C PRO A 46 14.46 29.44 -2.80
N HIS A 47 15.64 29.50 -3.44
CA HIS A 47 16.35 28.31 -3.94
C HIS A 47 17.77 28.12 -3.37
N VAL A 48 18.10 28.70 -2.20
CA VAL A 48 19.43 28.53 -1.58
C VAL A 48 19.33 28.00 -0.14
N ALA A 49 19.48 26.69 -0.01
CA ALA A 49 19.37 25.96 1.26
C ALA A 49 20.50 26.25 2.26
N PHE A 50 20.10 26.33 3.54
CA PHE A 50 20.84 25.97 4.76
C PHE A 50 22.38 25.95 4.72
N MET A 51 22.98 27.14 4.78
CA MET A 51 24.24 27.36 5.48
C MET A 51 24.14 28.61 6.36
N PRO A 52 24.97 28.74 7.41
CA PRO A 52 25.18 30.02 8.08
C PRO A 52 25.91 30.97 7.10
N TYR A 53 25.14 31.58 6.20
CA TYR A 53 25.62 32.54 5.22
C TYR A 53 26.44 33.61 5.97
N GLN A 54 27.69 33.83 5.56
CA GLN A 54 28.45 34.96 6.08
C GLN A 54 27.84 36.25 5.53
N LEU A 55 26.79 36.72 6.22
CA LEU A 55 26.13 37.99 5.98
C LEU A 55 27.18 39.07 6.09
N ASN A 56 27.68 39.49 4.93
CA ASN A 56 28.80 40.41 4.79
C ASN A 56 28.27 41.83 5.01
N TYR A 57 27.80 42.08 6.24
CA TYR A 57 27.22 43.33 6.69
C TYR A 57 28.22 44.46 6.44
N ASN A 58 27.87 45.37 5.53
CA ASN A 58 28.72 46.45 5.06
C ASN A 58 29.17 47.39 6.20
N GLY A 59 30.28 47.04 6.87
CA GLY A 59 30.90 47.82 7.93
C GLY A 59 30.38 47.59 9.36
N CYS A 60 29.47 46.64 9.60
CA CYS A 60 29.06 46.30 10.97
C CYS A 60 29.99 45.22 11.56
N PRO A 61 30.36 45.30 12.86
CA PRO A 61 30.98 44.17 13.53
C PRO A 61 29.99 42.99 13.59
N ALA A 62 30.45 41.77 13.33
CA ALA A 62 29.64 40.57 13.51
C ALA A 62 29.16 40.47 14.98
N PRO A 63 27.92 40.04 15.23
CA PRO A 63 27.41 39.90 16.58
C PRO A 63 28.19 38.79 17.32
N VAL A 64 28.46 39.01 18.60
CA VAL A 64 29.24 38.06 19.44
C VAL A 64 28.49 36.73 19.63
N VAL A 65 27.16 36.76 19.51
CA VAL A 65 26.27 35.61 19.40
C VAL A 65 25.31 35.90 18.26
N TRP A 66 25.23 35.03 17.26
CA TRP A 66 24.21 35.12 16.21
C TRP A 66 22.84 34.72 16.78
N PRO A 67 21.72 35.30 16.30
CA PRO A 67 20.39 34.78 16.65
C PRO A 67 20.29 33.32 16.19
N VAL A 68 19.84 32.45 17.09
CA VAL A 68 19.61 31.04 16.77
C VAL A 68 18.31 30.94 15.95
N PRO A 69 18.33 30.37 14.73
CA PRO A 69 17.11 30.15 13.95
C PRO A 69 16.08 29.32 14.73
N PHE A 70 14.80 29.58 14.47
CA PHE A 70 13.66 28.85 15.06
C PHE A 70 13.60 28.80 16.61
N GLN A 71 14.39 29.63 17.31
CA GLN A 71 14.44 29.64 18.78
C GLN A 71 13.11 30.09 19.41
N GLN A 72 12.33 30.92 18.72
CA GLN A 72 11.04 31.40 19.25
C GLN A 72 9.95 30.35 19.09
N GLU A 73 9.97 29.64 17.98
CA GLU A 73 9.14 28.50 17.62
C GLU A 73 9.41 27.33 18.58
N TRP A 74 10.69 26.97 18.77
CA TRP A 74 11.12 25.95 19.74
C TRP A 74 10.72 26.30 21.18
N ALA A 75 10.71 27.59 21.55
CA ALA A 75 10.29 28.02 22.89
C ALA A 75 8.82 27.67 23.20
N THR A 76 7.98 27.47 22.18
CA THR A 76 6.59 27.01 22.28
C THR A 76 6.37 25.55 21.90
N SER A 77 7.42 24.81 21.51
CA SER A 77 7.35 23.41 21.10
C SER A 77 6.85 22.48 22.22
N PRO A 78 6.02 21.46 21.92
CA PRO A 78 5.72 20.39 22.88
C PRO A 78 6.99 19.65 23.35
N HIS A 79 8.00 19.51 22.49
CA HIS A 79 9.31 18.97 22.86
C HIS A 79 10.09 19.83 23.87
N ASN A 80 9.65 21.07 24.09
CA ASN A 80 10.20 22.00 25.07
C ASN A 80 9.24 22.29 26.25
N ASP A 81 8.06 21.67 26.32
CA ASP A 81 7.13 21.86 27.44
C ASP A 81 7.53 21.01 28.65
N ALA A 82 8.33 21.59 29.54
CA ALA A 82 8.73 21.01 30.82
C ALA A 82 7.57 20.72 31.80
N THR A 83 6.32 21.11 31.48
CA THR A 83 5.12 20.81 32.27
C THR A 83 4.33 19.61 31.77
N SER A 84 4.53 19.19 30.52
CA SER A 84 3.92 17.98 29.96
C SER A 84 4.33 16.70 30.72
N GLU A 85 3.52 15.64 30.63
CA GLU A 85 3.85 14.36 31.28
C GLU A 85 5.16 13.77 30.75
N ALA A 86 5.48 14.01 29.47
CA ALA A 86 6.70 13.55 28.81
C ALA A 86 8.01 14.06 29.46
N PHE A 87 7.98 15.16 30.21
CA PHE A 87 9.16 15.73 30.88
C PHE A 87 9.01 15.88 32.41
N SER A 88 7.77 15.87 32.92
CA SER A 88 7.48 16.07 34.35
C SER A 88 7.16 14.79 35.14
N TYR A 89 6.90 13.66 34.47
CA TYR A 89 6.41 12.46 35.15
C TYR A 89 7.44 11.83 36.11
N ALA A 90 7.03 11.62 37.35
CA ALA A 90 7.92 11.25 38.45
C ALA A 90 8.65 9.89 38.30
N ARG A 91 8.25 9.02 37.36
CA ARG A 91 8.97 7.76 37.06
C ARG A 91 10.06 7.89 36.00
N LEU A 92 10.17 9.04 35.34
CA LEU A 92 11.25 9.34 34.40
C LEU A 92 12.57 9.61 35.16
N LEU A 93 12.45 10.25 36.34
CA LEU A 93 13.59 10.70 37.14
C LEU A 93 14.33 9.52 37.78
N ASN A 94 15.63 9.44 37.53
CA ASN A 94 16.54 8.34 37.90
C ASN A 94 16.23 7.01 37.18
N ASN A 95 15.69 7.07 35.96
CA ASN A 95 15.41 5.90 35.13
C ASN A 95 16.12 6.02 33.75
N PRO A 96 17.33 5.45 33.60
CA PRO A 96 18.09 5.48 32.35
C PRO A 96 17.30 4.92 31.14
N SER A 97 16.43 3.92 31.36
CA SER A 97 15.61 3.34 30.28
C SER A 97 14.55 4.28 29.70
N CYS A 98 14.32 5.43 30.33
CA CYS A 98 13.51 6.53 29.80
C CYS A 98 14.39 7.66 29.23
N ALA A 99 15.64 7.82 29.68
CA ALA A 99 16.34 9.08 29.49
C ALA A 99 16.66 9.42 28.03
N LYS A 100 16.91 8.40 27.19
CA LYS A 100 17.09 8.51 25.73
C LYS A 100 16.09 9.46 25.07
N CYS A 101 14.80 9.25 25.30
CA CYS A 101 13.72 9.97 24.60
C CYS A 101 13.14 11.13 25.43
N HIS A 102 13.44 11.19 26.74
CA HIS A 102 12.82 12.11 27.68
C HIS A 102 13.75 13.20 28.24
N PHE A 103 15.07 13.17 27.96
CA PHE A 103 15.96 14.29 28.33
C PHE A 103 17.06 14.49 27.27
N THR A 104 17.41 15.74 26.95
CA THR A 104 18.49 16.04 25.99
C THR A 104 19.78 15.30 26.34
N GLU A 105 20.15 15.28 27.62
CA GLU A 105 21.38 14.66 28.09
C GLU A 105 21.37 13.13 27.85
N GLY A 106 20.21 12.47 27.98
CA GLY A 106 20.06 11.04 27.71
C GLY A 106 20.11 10.68 26.22
N TYR A 107 19.70 11.58 25.33
CA TYR A 107 19.86 11.39 23.88
C TYR A 107 21.33 11.56 23.44
N LEU A 108 22.04 12.54 24.01
CA LEU A 108 23.45 12.76 23.72
C LEU A 108 24.32 11.57 24.20
N ASP A 109 24.08 11.07 25.41
CA ASP A 109 24.74 9.90 25.98
C ASP A 109 24.42 8.61 25.20
N PHE A 110 23.17 8.43 24.76
CA PHE A 110 22.80 7.35 23.82
C PHE A 110 23.63 7.39 22.52
N LEU A 111 23.89 8.58 21.98
CA LEU A 111 24.72 8.77 20.78
C LEU A 111 26.24 8.78 21.04
N GLY A 112 26.69 8.86 22.31
CA GLY A 112 28.07 9.20 22.67
C GLY A 112 28.50 10.63 22.29
N ALA A 113 27.54 11.50 21.98
CA ALA A 113 27.76 12.87 21.48
C ALA A 113 28.19 13.87 22.59
N ASP A 114 28.09 13.49 23.86
CA ASP A 114 28.71 14.22 24.98
C ASP A 114 30.15 13.72 25.31
N GLY A 115 30.61 12.66 24.64
CA GLY A 115 31.91 12.02 24.82
C GLY A 115 31.91 10.72 25.63
N THR A 116 30.76 10.19 26.03
CA THR A 116 30.65 8.82 26.56
C THR A 116 30.71 7.76 25.44
N PRO A 117 30.90 6.46 25.77
CA PRO A 117 30.65 5.38 24.82
C PRO A 117 29.13 5.27 24.54
N PRO A 118 28.67 5.18 23.28
CA PRO A 118 27.25 5.20 22.94
C PRO A 118 26.38 4.21 23.72
N GLY A 119 25.38 4.75 24.42
CA GLY A 119 24.42 4.01 25.24
C GLY A 119 24.20 4.68 26.59
N VAL A 120 22.95 4.71 27.06
CA VAL A 120 22.59 5.51 28.24
C VAL A 120 23.14 4.94 29.55
N ASP A 121 23.98 5.69 30.25
CA ASP A 121 24.49 5.34 31.58
C ASP A 121 23.48 5.60 32.71
N SER A 122 23.63 4.80 33.75
CA SER A 122 23.07 4.98 35.09
C SER A 122 23.27 6.37 35.71
N GLY A 123 24.36 7.07 35.36
CA GLY A 123 24.70 8.39 35.88
C GLY A 123 24.18 9.60 35.08
N VAL A 124 23.50 9.39 33.95
CA VAL A 124 23.10 10.51 33.06
C VAL A 124 22.16 11.50 33.75
N ALA A 125 22.31 12.80 33.46
CA ALA A 125 21.49 13.84 34.05
C ALA A 125 20.07 13.83 33.46
N GLN A 126 19.05 13.89 34.31
CA GLN A 126 17.64 13.69 33.92
C GLN A 126 16.81 14.86 34.47
N HIS A 127 16.86 16.00 33.76
CA HIS A 127 16.38 17.28 34.29
C HIS A 127 16.00 18.33 33.24
N SER A 128 16.02 18.00 31.94
CA SER A 128 15.78 18.97 30.87
C SER A 128 14.93 18.42 29.74
N THR A 129 14.16 19.29 29.09
CA THR A 129 13.40 19.02 27.87
C THR A 129 14.33 18.67 26.70
N ILE A 130 13.76 18.39 25.52
CA ILE A 130 14.56 18.33 24.29
C ILE A 130 14.99 19.76 23.93
N LYS A 131 16.26 19.91 23.58
CA LYS A 131 16.92 21.16 23.19
C LYS A 131 17.52 20.97 21.80
N CYS A 132 17.75 22.07 21.09
CA CYS A 132 18.35 22.10 19.75
C CYS A 132 19.55 21.14 19.57
N VAL A 133 20.44 21.03 20.56
CA VAL A 133 21.66 20.19 20.51
C VAL A 133 21.38 18.68 20.47
N ALA A 134 20.19 18.22 20.91
CA ALA A 134 19.79 16.82 20.75
C ALA A 134 19.71 16.44 19.26
N CYS A 135 19.11 17.30 18.44
CA CYS A 135 18.95 17.09 17.00
C CYS A 135 20.10 17.68 16.17
N HIS A 136 20.80 18.69 16.67
CA HIS A 136 21.91 19.38 15.98
C HIS A 136 23.24 19.20 16.72
N ASN A 137 23.89 18.07 16.46
CA ASN A 137 25.27 17.77 16.85
C ASN A 137 26.00 17.07 15.69
N ASP A 138 27.29 16.77 15.88
CA ASP A 138 28.14 16.15 14.87
C ASP A 138 27.83 14.67 14.61
N VAL A 139 27.14 13.98 15.53
CA VAL A 139 26.65 12.61 15.32
C VAL A 139 25.34 12.62 14.53
N THR A 140 24.34 13.41 14.93
CA THR A 140 23.03 13.47 14.25
C THR A 140 23.06 14.06 12.84
N TRP A 141 24.12 14.81 12.50
CA TRP A 141 24.36 15.26 11.13
C TRP A 141 24.77 14.12 10.17
N HIS A 142 25.28 13.00 10.70
CA HIS A 142 25.75 11.85 9.92
C HIS A 142 24.98 10.56 10.23
N LYS A 143 23.82 10.66 10.91
CA LYS A 143 22.97 9.53 11.25
C LYS A 143 22.08 9.18 10.05
N THR A 144 22.21 7.95 9.55
CA THR A 144 21.44 7.43 8.40
C THR A 144 20.80 6.06 8.67
N SER A 145 20.76 5.62 9.93
CA SER A 145 20.13 4.35 10.30
C SER A 145 19.58 4.33 11.72
N VAL A 146 18.58 3.48 11.97
CA VAL A 146 17.85 3.33 13.24
C VAL A 146 17.56 1.85 13.50
N VAL A 147 17.67 1.41 14.76
CA VAL A 147 17.40 0.01 15.18
C VAL A 147 16.11 -0.07 15.98
N PHE A 148 15.11 -0.72 15.40
CA PHE A 148 13.76 -0.84 15.94
C PHE A 148 13.67 -1.89 17.07
N PRO A 149 12.59 -1.88 17.89
CA PRO A 149 12.42 -2.83 19.00
C PRO A 149 12.32 -4.32 18.60
N SER A 150 12.22 -4.63 17.31
CA SER A 150 12.31 -5.98 16.73
C SER A 150 13.75 -6.46 16.52
N GLY A 151 14.73 -5.54 16.55
CA GLY A 151 16.12 -5.78 16.17
C GLY A 151 16.43 -5.52 14.69
N VAL A 152 15.42 -5.17 13.87
CA VAL A 152 15.64 -4.71 12.49
C VAL A 152 16.35 -3.35 12.51
N MET A 153 17.34 -3.20 11.64
CA MET A 153 17.93 -1.90 11.31
C MET A 153 17.36 -1.43 9.98
N ILE A 154 16.85 -0.19 9.94
CA ILE A 154 16.58 0.52 8.71
C ILE A 154 17.80 1.41 8.43
N GLU A 155 18.34 1.35 7.22
CA GLU A 155 19.48 2.14 6.74
C GLU A 155 19.05 3.16 5.66
N ASP A 156 20.00 3.91 5.10
CA ASP A 156 19.82 4.97 4.09
C ASP A 156 18.74 6.04 4.41
N LEU A 157 18.48 6.26 5.70
CA LEU A 157 17.64 7.34 6.24
C LEU A 157 18.34 8.71 6.15
N GLY A 158 17.54 9.77 6.10
CA GLY A 158 17.95 11.17 6.23
C GLY A 158 17.71 11.75 7.63
N ASP A 159 17.25 13.00 7.66
CA ASP A 159 17.02 13.82 8.85
C ASP A 159 15.97 13.21 9.82
N GLU A 160 15.02 12.43 9.29
CA GLU A 160 13.97 11.73 10.02
C GLU A 160 14.51 10.63 10.95
N SER A 161 15.71 10.10 10.69
CA SER A 161 16.39 9.13 11.55
C SER A 161 16.52 9.60 13.00
N ARG A 162 16.57 10.92 13.23
CA ARG A 162 16.61 11.54 14.55
C ARG A 162 15.28 11.40 15.29
N CYS A 163 14.17 11.54 14.56
CA CYS A 163 12.80 11.42 15.06
C CYS A 163 12.46 9.96 15.36
N MET A 164 12.72 9.06 14.41
CA MET A 164 12.41 7.62 14.54
C MET A 164 13.09 6.97 15.75
N GLU A 165 14.31 7.39 16.08
CA GLU A 165 15.06 6.93 17.26
C GLU A 165 14.28 7.10 18.59
N CYS A 166 13.34 8.05 18.66
CA CYS A 166 12.38 8.20 19.76
C CYS A 166 10.99 7.63 19.42
N HIS A 167 10.51 7.83 18.19
CA HIS A 167 9.16 7.50 17.73
C HIS A 167 8.96 6.08 17.15
N GLN A 168 9.94 5.19 17.32
CA GLN A 168 9.84 3.75 17.03
C GLN A 168 9.11 2.94 18.12
N GLY A 169 8.73 3.56 19.24
CA GLY A 169 8.20 2.83 20.40
C GLY A 169 9.26 2.01 21.14
N ARG A 170 8.83 0.98 21.88
CA ARG A 170 9.66 0.26 22.88
C ARG A 170 9.50 -1.26 22.93
N GLU A 171 8.51 -1.81 22.24
CA GLU A 171 8.22 -3.25 22.12
C GLU A 171 7.82 -3.52 20.66
N SER A 172 7.89 -4.77 20.23
CA SER A 172 7.55 -5.23 18.87
C SER A 172 6.72 -6.53 18.93
N GLY A 173 6.24 -7.05 17.80
CA GLY A 173 5.70 -8.42 17.72
C GLY A 173 6.69 -9.48 18.25
N VAL A 174 7.99 -9.27 18.01
CA VAL A 174 9.08 -10.11 18.53
C VAL A 174 9.13 -10.09 20.07
N SER A 175 8.81 -8.96 20.72
CA SER A 175 8.65 -8.90 22.18
C SER A 175 7.48 -9.75 22.69
N VAL A 176 6.37 -9.79 21.95
CA VAL A 176 5.19 -10.60 22.31
C VAL A 176 5.52 -12.10 22.22
N GLU A 177 6.10 -12.54 21.09
CA GLU A 177 6.56 -13.93 20.92
C GLU A 177 7.59 -14.33 21.96
N THR A 178 8.57 -13.46 22.26
CA THR A 178 9.57 -13.71 23.31
C THR A 178 8.91 -13.96 24.68
N ARG A 179 7.82 -13.25 25.00
CA ARG A 179 7.06 -13.44 26.26
C ARG A 179 6.26 -14.74 26.25
N ILE A 180 5.61 -15.07 25.13
CA ILE A 180 4.87 -16.33 24.93
C ILE A 180 5.80 -17.55 25.06
N ALA A 181 6.92 -17.55 24.31
CA ALA A 181 7.92 -18.61 24.34
C ALA A 181 8.57 -18.76 25.72
N THR A 182 8.78 -17.66 26.46
CA THR A 182 9.32 -17.69 27.83
C THR A 182 8.31 -18.27 28.83
N ALA A 183 7.02 -17.99 28.68
CA ALA A 183 5.98 -18.52 29.57
C ALA A 183 5.70 -20.02 29.34
N ALA A 184 5.98 -20.53 28.13
CA ALA A 184 5.93 -21.95 27.76
C ALA A 184 4.61 -22.65 28.18
N LEU A 185 3.49 -21.99 27.88
CA LEU A 185 2.15 -22.48 28.22
C LEU A 185 1.78 -23.71 27.36
N PRO A 186 0.92 -24.62 27.85
CA PRO A 186 0.62 -25.88 27.16
C PRO A 186 -0.24 -25.70 25.90
N ASP A 187 -0.96 -24.58 25.80
CA ASP A 187 -1.77 -24.15 24.68
C ASP A 187 -1.95 -22.61 24.72
N ASP A 188 -2.47 -22.05 23.62
CA ASP A 188 -2.63 -20.60 23.45
C ASP A 188 -3.76 -19.98 24.31
N ASP A 189 -4.60 -20.81 24.92
CA ASP A 189 -5.81 -20.41 25.64
C ASP A 189 -5.70 -20.57 27.17
N THR A 190 -4.58 -21.10 27.66
CA THR A 190 -4.29 -21.22 29.09
C THR A 190 -3.98 -19.85 29.71
N PRO A 191 -4.73 -19.36 30.71
CA PRO A 191 -4.43 -18.10 31.39
C PRO A 191 -3.24 -18.23 32.35
N SER A 192 -2.32 -17.27 32.33
CA SER A 192 -1.09 -17.33 33.13
C SER A 192 -0.68 -15.97 33.70
N SER A 193 -0.34 -15.95 34.98
CA SER A 193 0.29 -14.81 35.66
C SER A 193 1.79 -14.66 35.39
N GLN A 194 2.36 -15.51 34.52
CA GLN A 194 3.70 -15.31 33.95
C GLN A 194 3.67 -14.36 32.74
N LEU A 195 2.53 -14.29 32.03
CA LEU A 195 2.34 -13.32 30.97
C LEU A 195 2.03 -11.94 31.56
N SER A 196 2.69 -10.93 31.00
CA SER A 196 2.54 -9.53 31.37
C SER A 196 2.58 -8.67 30.11
N PHE A 197 1.83 -7.58 30.13
CA PHE A 197 1.54 -6.80 28.93
C PHE A 197 2.78 -6.06 28.38
N PRO A 198 3.27 -6.36 27.15
CA PRO A 198 4.23 -5.52 26.46
C PRO A 198 3.53 -4.24 26.00
N ASN A 199 4.09 -3.07 26.35
CA ASN A 199 3.56 -1.79 25.89
C ASN A 199 4.50 -1.18 24.84
N ILE A 200 4.03 -1.09 23.59
CA ILE A 200 4.75 -0.41 22.50
C ILE A 200 5.14 1.05 22.84
N HIS A 201 4.44 1.68 23.80
CA HIS A 201 4.64 3.06 24.25
C HIS A 201 4.10 4.11 23.26
N TYR A 202 4.01 5.36 23.71
CA TYR A 202 3.27 6.42 23.03
C TYR A 202 4.01 6.97 21.80
N TYR A 203 3.25 7.45 20.82
CA TYR A 203 3.72 8.07 19.58
C TYR A 203 4.70 7.18 18.80
N ALA A 204 4.34 5.90 18.65
CA ALA A 204 5.12 4.88 17.94
C ALA A 204 5.04 4.99 16.41
N ALA A 205 4.88 6.21 15.88
CA ALA A 205 4.59 6.52 14.48
C ALA A 205 5.54 5.88 13.47
N ALA A 206 6.83 5.76 13.79
CA ALA A 206 7.79 5.12 12.89
C ALA A 206 7.55 3.60 12.76
N SER A 207 7.07 2.95 13.84
CA SER A 207 6.69 1.53 13.81
C SER A 207 5.33 1.29 13.15
N THR A 208 4.44 2.29 13.14
CA THR A 208 3.25 2.27 12.26
C THR A 208 3.69 2.39 10.80
N MET A 209 4.40 3.48 10.46
CA MET A 209 4.76 3.85 9.09
C MET A 209 5.49 2.74 8.34
N TYR A 210 6.47 2.09 8.99
CA TYR A 210 7.27 1.01 8.38
C TYR A 210 6.58 -0.35 8.38
N GLY A 211 5.48 -0.52 9.11
CA GLY A 211 4.65 -1.73 9.09
C GLY A 211 5.44 -3.01 9.36
N SER A 212 5.26 -3.99 8.47
CA SER A 212 5.88 -5.32 8.59
C SER A 212 7.41 -5.30 8.55
N LEU A 213 8.04 -4.34 7.84
CA LEU A 213 9.52 -4.21 7.76
C LEU A 213 10.17 -4.17 9.15
N VAL A 214 9.49 -3.57 10.13
CA VAL A 214 10.00 -3.41 11.50
C VAL A 214 9.23 -4.24 12.53
N ASN A 215 8.22 -5.01 12.12
CA ASN A 215 7.37 -5.85 12.99
C ASN A 215 6.80 -5.04 14.18
N GLY A 216 6.22 -3.87 13.89
CA GLY A 216 5.69 -2.95 14.90
C GLY A 216 4.50 -3.55 15.67
N GLY A 217 3.59 -4.20 14.95
CA GLY A 217 2.49 -5.01 15.47
C GLY A 217 2.86 -6.45 15.79
N TYR A 218 1.87 -7.23 16.23
CA TYR A 218 1.93 -8.68 16.27
C TYR A 218 1.30 -9.25 14.99
N GLU A 219 2.12 -9.90 14.18
CA GLU A 219 1.76 -10.44 12.88
C GLU A 219 1.53 -11.97 12.99
N TYR A 220 0.43 -12.45 12.41
CA TYR A 220 -0.03 -13.84 12.58
C TYR A 220 0.60 -14.81 11.58
N GLU A 221 0.91 -16.04 12.03
CA GLU A 221 1.56 -17.07 11.21
C GLU A 221 0.74 -17.40 9.95
N GLY A 222 1.38 -17.28 8.78
CA GLY A 222 0.77 -17.56 7.47
C GLY A 222 -0.03 -16.40 6.86
N MET A 223 -0.16 -15.28 7.58
CA MET A 223 -0.69 -14.03 7.03
C MET A 223 0.45 -13.17 6.45
N SER A 224 0.10 -12.16 5.65
CA SER A 224 1.03 -11.14 5.17
C SER A 224 0.45 -9.75 5.39
N TYR A 225 1.32 -8.76 5.50
CA TYR A 225 1.01 -7.43 6.03
C TYR A 225 1.69 -6.36 5.19
N ASP A 226 1.11 -5.15 5.19
CA ASP A 226 1.67 -4.00 4.49
C ASP A 226 3.03 -3.59 5.07
N GLN A 227 3.95 -3.26 4.17
CA GLN A 227 5.31 -2.80 4.47
C GLN A 227 5.31 -1.29 4.77
N LYS A 228 6.42 -0.56 4.48
CA LYS A 228 6.41 0.90 4.57
C LYS A 228 5.27 1.47 3.72
N PHE A 229 4.38 2.23 4.32
CA PHE A 229 3.48 3.10 3.59
C PHE A 229 4.33 4.17 2.89
N SER A 230 4.34 4.14 1.55
CA SER A 230 5.00 5.16 0.73
C SER A 230 3.99 6.22 0.35
N HIS A 231 4.22 7.45 0.79
CA HIS A 231 3.44 8.60 0.33
C HIS A 231 4.00 9.13 -1.01
N VAL A 232 3.54 10.30 -1.48
CA VAL A 232 4.06 10.90 -2.72
C VAL A 232 5.48 11.47 -2.51
N GLU A 233 6.24 11.62 -3.60
CA GLU A 233 7.54 12.29 -3.60
C GLU A 233 7.43 13.69 -2.97
N ASP A 234 8.48 14.13 -2.26
CA ASP A 234 8.53 15.31 -1.38
C ASP A 234 7.59 15.28 -0.14
N TYR A 235 6.90 14.17 0.15
CA TYR A 235 6.04 14.00 1.35
C TYR A 235 6.13 12.58 1.99
N ASP A 236 7.23 11.85 1.80
CA ASP A 236 7.44 10.47 2.27
C ASP A 236 8.35 10.36 3.52
N GLN A 237 8.72 11.51 4.10
CA GLN A 237 9.55 11.62 5.31
C GLN A 237 8.90 12.46 6.42
N CYS A 238 9.23 12.16 7.68
CA CYS A 238 8.55 12.75 8.84
C CYS A 238 8.60 14.29 8.89
N TYR A 239 9.68 14.91 8.39
CA TYR A 239 9.89 16.37 8.43
C TYR A 239 9.31 17.12 7.23
N GLU A 240 8.80 16.38 6.23
CA GLU A 240 8.10 16.95 5.08
C GLU A 240 6.65 17.27 5.45
N CYS A 241 6.03 16.43 6.31
CA CYS A 241 4.71 16.69 6.88
C CYS A 241 4.73 17.47 8.21
N HIS A 242 5.70 17.20 9.11
CA HIS A 242 5.79 17.85 10.42
C HIS A 242 6.94 18.86 10.50
N GLU A 243 6.63 20.12 10.79
CA GLU A 243 7.64 21.16 11.01
C GLU A 243 8.45 20.85 12.29
N PRO A 244 9.77 20.58 12.22
CA PRO A 244 10.52 19.99 13.34
C PRO A 244 10.61 20.83 14.63
N HIS A 245 10.38 22.14 14.57
CA HIS A 245 10.53 23.02 15.73
C HIS A 245 9.22 23.23 16.50
N THR A 246 8.09 23.31 15.80
CA THR A 246 6.73 23.48 16.37
C THR A 246 5.99 22.15 16.56
N LEU A 247 6.36 21.12 15.79
CA LEU A 247 5.67 19.83 15.65
C LEU A 247 4.26 19.93 15.02
N GLN A 248 3.95 21.07 14.40
CA GLN A 248 2.71 21.26 13.66
C GLN A 248 2.86 20.71 12.23
N ILE A 249 1.74 20.29 11.65
CA ILE A 249 1.62 19.99 10.21
C ILE A 249 1.09 21.24 9.49
N ASP A 250 1.35 21.39 8.19
CA ASP A 250 0.73 22.44 7.39
C ASP A 250 -0.55 21.92 6.70
N ASP A 251 -1.68 22.10 7.39
CA ASP A 251 -3.03 21.81 6.90
C ASP A 251 -3.26 22.33 5.46
N ALA A 252 -2.65 23.45 5.07
CA ALA A 252 -2.87 24.05 3.76
C ALA A 252 -2.23 23.23 2.64
N GLU A 253 -1.05 22.63 2.87
CA GLU A 253 -0.38 21.78 1.89
C GLU A 253 -1.12 20.44 1.72
N CYS A 254 -1.65 19.87 2.81
CA CYS A 254 -2.52 18.68 2.74
C CYS A 254 -3.72 18.89 1.78
N THR A 255 -4.40 20.04 1.88
CA THR A 255 -5.58 20.33 1.03
C THR A 255 -5.27 20.53 -0.46
N VAL A 256 -4.00 20.59 -0.87
CA VAL A 256 -3.59 20.70 -2.27
C VAL A 256 -3.91 19.41 -3.04
N CYS A 257 -3.66 18.26 -2.41
CA CYS A 257 -3.96 16.93 -2.97
C CYS A 257 -5.30 16.39 -2.41
N HIS A 258 -5.58 16.63 -1.13
CA HIS A 258 -6.72 16.10 -0.39
C HIS A 258 -7.83 17.16 -0.27
N SER A 259 -8.52 17.43 -1.38
CA SER A 259 -9.57 18.46 -1.48
C SER A 259 -11.00 17.90 -1.60
N ASP A 260 -12.00 18.64 -1.10
CA ASP A 260 -13.44 18.34 -1.25
C ASP A 260 -13.83 18.07 -2.72
N GLY A 261 -13.86 16.79 -3.10
CA GLY A 261 -13.90 16.36 -4.51
C GLY A 261 -13.25 15.00 -4.73
N MET A 262 -12.26 14.64 -3.89
CA MET A 262 -12.02 13.22 -3.58
C MET A 262 -13.22 12.62 -2.85
N ALA A 263 -13.30 11.30 -2.75
CA ALA A 263 -14.53 10.58 -2.49
C ALA A 263 -15.11 10.81 -1.07
N ALA A 264 -16.01 11.80 -1.00
CA ALA A 264 -17.04 12.06 0.00
C ALA A 264 -16.70 12.95 1.24
N GLN A 265 -17.63 13.89 1.46
CA GLN A 265 -18.02 14.55 2.71
C GLN A 265 -16.96 15.27 3.58
N ASN A 266 -16.81 16.58 3.29
CA ASN A 266 -16.61 17.63 4.29
C ASN A 266 -15.33 17.45 5.13
N MET A 267 -14.19 17.64 4.47
CA MET A 267 -12.83 17.36 4.95
C MET A 267 -12.34 18.36 6.03
N ALA A 268 -13.07 18.44 7.14
CA ALA A 268 -12.88 19.46 8.18
C ALA A 268 -11.68 19.18 9.10
N VAL A 269 -11.23 17.93 9.17
CA VAL A 269 -10.01 17.47 9.84
C VAL A 269 -9.39 16.29 9.08
N HIS A 270 -8.09 16.08 9.23
CA HIS A 270 -7.32 15.06 8.50
C HIS A 270 -7.81 13.61 8.68
N SER A 271 -8.50 13.30 9.79
CA SER A 271 -9.12 11.99 10.03
C SER A 271 -10.25 11.66 9.05
N ASP A 272 -10.90 12.68 8.49
CA ASP A 272 -12.02 12.54 7.56
C ASP A 272 -11.53 12.28 6.12
N TYR A 273 -10.22 12.24 5.90
CA TYR A 273 -9.65 12.11 4.56
C TYR A 273 -9.77 10.67 4.03
N ARG A 274 -10.27 10.54 2.80
CA ARG A 274 -10.29 9.30 2.03
C ARG A 274 -9.79 9.55 0.61
N THR A 275 -8.98 8.63 0.09
CA THR A 275 -8.48 8.70 -1.29
C THR A 275 -8.98 7.49 -2.08
N PRO A 276 -8.95 7.51 -3.42
CA PRO A 276 -9.36 6.36 -4.22
C PRO A 276 -8.53 5.09 -3.97
N GLY A 277 -7.36 5.18 -3.32
CA GLY A 277 -6.58 4.02 -2.91
C GLY A 277 -7.27 3.17 -1.84
N SER A 278 -8.11 3.77 -0.98
CA SER A 278 -8.70 3.12 0.20
C SER A 278 -10.24 3.01 0.17
N LEU A 279 -10.77 2.40 -0.89
CA LEU A 279 -12.21 2.24 -1.13
C LEU A 279 -12.80 0.88 -0.65
N GLY A 280 -12.17 0.24 0.34
CA GLY A 280 -12.70 -0.96 1.02
C GLY A 280 -13.60 -0.62 2.21
N ASP A 281 -14.56 -1.47 2.52
CA ASP A 281 -15.48 -1.38 3.68
C ASP A 281 -14.86 -2.20 4.83
N TYR A 282 -13.90 -1.60 5.54
CA TYR A 282 -12.93 -2.32 6.37
C TYR A 282 -13.51 -2.78 7.72
N ASP A 283 -14.56 -2.13 8.22
CA ASP A 283 -15.34 -2.62 9.38
C ASP A 283 -16.55 -3.50 8.97
N GLY A 284 -17.10 -3.30 7.76
CA GLY A 284 -18.21 -4.06 7.20
C GLY A 284 -19.61 -3.49 7.49
N ASP A 285 -19.72 -2.25 7.96
CA ASP A 285 -20.99 -1.53 8.16
C ASP A 285 -21.72 -1.27 6.82
N GLY A 286 -20.96 -1.03 5.74
CA GLY A 286 -21.46 -0.67 4.41
C GLY A 286 -21.21 0.79 4.00
N ASN A 287 -20.48 1.58 4.79
CA ASN A 287 -20.20 3.00 4.55
C ASN A 287 -18.86 3.24 3.84
N PHE A 288 -18.83 2.98 2.53
CA PHE A 288 -17.72 3.32 1.61
C PHE A 288 -17.41 4.83 1.47
N THR A 289 -17.80 5.69 2.42
CA THR A 289 -17.74 7.17 2.31
C THR A 289 -17.23 7.94 3.53
N GLU A 290 -16.82 7.28 4.62
CA GLU A 290 -16.17 7.95 5.76
C GLU A 290 -14.64 7.90 5.68
N GLY A 291 -13.93 8.80 6.38
CA GLY A 291 -12.46 8.82 6.40
C GLY A 291 -11.85 7.55 7.01
N ILE A 292 -10.65 7.17 6.56
CA ILE A 292 -10.01 5.90 6.96
C ILE A 292 -9.66 5.81 8.46
N ALA A 293 -9.66 6.94 9.18
CA ALA A 293 -9.55 6.92 10.64
C ALA A 293 -10.76 6.25 11.31
N HIS A 294 -11.98 6.53 10.82
CA HIS A 294 -13.22 6.03 11.41
C HIS A 294 -13.37 4.52 11.18
N GLU A 295 -12.99 4.04 9.99
CA GLU A 295 -12.87 2.61 9.64
C GLU A 295 -11.97 1.86 10.65
N VAL A 296 -10.83 2.45 11.03
CA VAL A 296 -9.93 1.89 12.06
C VAL A 296 -10.55 1.96 13.46
N GLU A 297 -11.19 3.07 13.83
CA GLU A 297 -11.84 3.22 15.15
C GLU A 297 -12.97 2.21 15.35
N ALA A 298 -13.79 1.96 14.32
CA ALA A 298 -14.88 0.99 14.36
C ALA A 298 -14.34 -0.46 14.43
N LEU A 299 -13.38 -0.83 13.58
CA LEU A 299 -12.73 -2.14 13.63
C LEU A 299 -11.97 -2.37 14.95
N ALA A 300 -11.40 -1.32 15.55
CA ALA A 300 -10.80 -1.41 16.88
C ALA A 300 -11.85 -1.62 17.98
N ALA A 301 -13.03 -1.01 17.89
CA ALA A 301 -14.14 -1.27 18.80
C ALA A 301 -14.69 -2.71 18.66
N MET A 302 -14.68 -3.27 17.44
CA MET A 302 -14.95 -4.70 17.21
C MET A 302 -13.89 -5.59 17.87
N LEU A 303 -12.60 -5.22 17.79
CA LEU A 303 -11.54 -5.94 18.50
C LEU A 303 -11.68 -5.86 20.02
N LEU A 304 -12.01 -4.69 20.59
CA LEU A 304 -12.27 -4.58 22.04
C LEU A 304 -13.42 -5.51 22.46
N THR A 305 -14.47 -5.58 21.64
CA THR A 305 -15.60 -6.49 21.85
C THR A 305 -15.17 -7.95 21.86
N ALA A 306 -14.33 -8.36 20.91
CA ALA A 306 -13.76 -9.71 20.85
C ALA A 306 -12.85 -10.01 22.05
N ILE A 307 -12.01 -9.04 22.45
CA ILE A 307 -11.10 -9.12 23.61
C ILE A 307 -11.88 -9.33 24.90
N GLU A 308 -12.92 -8.53 25.17
CA GLU A 308 -13.74 -8.70 26.37
C GLU A 308 -14.49 -10.04 26.38
N ALA A 309 -15.12 -10.41 25.26
CA ALA A 309 -15.88 -11.65 25.14
C ALA A 309 -15.00 -12.91 25.27
N TYR A 310 -13.77 -12.88 24.74
CA TYR A 310 -12.82 -13.98 24.90
C TYR A 310 -12.32 -14.06 26.34
N ALA A 311 -11.98 -12.92 26.95
CA ALA A 311 -11.45 -12.87 28.30
C ALA A 311 -12.46 -13.42 29.33
N GLU A 312 -13.75 -13.07 29.19
CA GLU A 312 -14.84 -13.64 30.00
C GLU A 312 -15.01 -15.16 29.83
N GLN A 313 -14.83 -15.68 28.60
CA GLN A 313 -15.01 -17.11 28.30
C GLN A 313 -13.82 -18.00 28.71
N HIS A 314 -12.58 -17.51 28.55
CA HIS A 314 -11.37 -18.34 28.66
C HIS A 314 -10.39 -17.94 29.77
N SER A 315 -10.58 -16.79 30.43
CA SER A 315 -9.63 -16.32 31.44
C SER A 315 -10.30 -15.59 32.62
N GLN A 316 -10.28 -14.25 32.65
CA GLN A 316 -11.01 -13.41 33.60
C GLN A 316 -11.57 -12.19 32.84
N PRO A 317 -12.70 -11.59 33.27
CA PRO A 317 -13.19 -10.36 32.66
C PRO A 317 -12.12 -9.24 32.66
N ILE A 318 -11.85 -8.68 31.47
CA ILE A 318 -10.84 -7.64 31.22
C ILE A 318 -11.51 -6.28 30.97
N LEU A 319 -10.80 -5.18 31.21
CA LEU A 319 -11.20 -3.81 30.94
C LEU A 319 -9.99 -3.01 30.44
N TYR A 320 -10.18 -2.18 29.41
CA TYR A 320 -9.19 -1.21 28.93
C TYR A 320 -9.38 0.16 29.60
N ASP A 321 -8.29 0.87 29.85
CA ASP A 321 -8.27 2.27 30.29
C ASP A 321 -7.02 2.96 29.71
N GLU A 322 -7.23 3.79 28.68
CA GLU A 322 -6.18 4.52 27.97
C GLU A 322 -5.32 5.43 28.87
N THR A 323 -5.89 5.93 29.96
CA THR A 323 -5.28 6.93 30.86
C THR A 323 -4.46 6.30 32.00
N SER A 324 -4.59 4.98 32.21
CA SER A 324 -4.14 4.32 33.43
C SER A 324 -3.20 3.16 33.13
N HIS A 325 -1.88 3.34 33.26
CA HIS A 325 -0.94 2.21 33.21
C HIS A 325 -1.33 1.10 34.23
N PRO A 326 -1.40 -0.20 33.85
CA PRO A 326 -0.84 -0.80 32.63
C PRO A 326 -1.88 -1.02 31.50
N TYR A 327 -2.88 -0.13 31.40
CA TYR A 327 -3.99 -0.08 30.44
C TYR A 327 -5.01 -1.21 30.58
N TRP A 328 -4.57 -2.43 30.85
CA TRP A 328 -5.42 -3.59 31.03
C TRP A 328 -5.65 -3.90 32.52
N PHE A 329 -6.92 -4.00 32.90
CA PHE A 329 -7.38 -4.22 34.28
C PHE A 329 -8.39 -5.39 34.35
N LEU A 330 -8.56 -5.95 35.54
CA LEU A 330 -9.66 -6.86 35.85
C LEU A 330 -10.97 -6.07 35.91
N LYS A 331 -12.01 -6.54 35.21
CA LYS A 331 -13.37 -5.96 35.20
C LYS A 331 -14.20 -6.59 36.31
N VAL A 332 -14.39 -5.85 37.41
CA VAL A 332 -15.09 -6.33 38.62
C VAL A 332 -16.39 -5.54 38.77
N ASP A 333 -17.54 -6.22 38.76
CA ASP A 333 -18.88 -5.61 38.79
C ASP A 333 -19.06 -4.48 37.75
N GLY A 334 -18.42 -4.63 36.58
CA GLY A 334 -18.42 -3.62 35.51
C GLY A 334 -17.55 -2.38 35.79
N GLN A 335 -16.59 -2.46 36.73
CA GLN A 335 -15.69 -1.37 37.12
C GLN A 335 -14.22 -1.80 37.03
N LYS A 336 -13.31 -0.81 36.94
CA LYS A 336 -11.85 -1.00 36.91
C LYS A 336 -11.34 -1.54 38.25
N GLY A 337 -10.86 -2.79 38.24
CA GLY A 337 -10.23 -3.47 39.37
C GLY A 337 -8.71 -3.28 39.42
N GLY A 338 -8.00 -4.34 39.84
CA GLY A 338 -6.53 -4.39 39.79
C GLY A 338 -6.00 -4.59 38.36
N ALA A 339 -4.69 -4.44 38.16
CA ALA A 339 -4.04 -4.71 36.88
C ALA A 339 -4.30 -6.15 36.40
N TYR A 340 -4.50 -6.32 35.09
CA TYR A 340 -4.81 -7.62 34.50
C TYR A 340 -3.59 -8.56 34.53
N ASN A 341 -3.81 -9.79 34.95
CA ASN A 341 -2.76 -10.79 35.21
C ASN A 341 -3.17 -12.23 34.83
N ALA A 342 -4.17 -12.35 33.95
CA ALA A 342 -4.73 -13.62 33.50
C ALA A 342 -4.69 -13.75 31.97
N PHE A 343 -3.68 -13.13 31.32
CA PHE A 343 -3.48 -13.24 29.88
C PHE A 343 -3.28 -14.71 29.47
N THR A 344 -3.93 -15.10 28.37
CA THR A 344 -3.56 -16.26 27.55
C THR A 344 -2.57 -15.80 26.48
N ASN A 345 -1.92 -16.69 25.73
CA ASN A 345 -1.09 -16.26 24.59
C ASN A 345 -1.96 -15.49 23.58
N ARG A 346 -3.14 -16.04 23.24
CA ARG A 346 -4.10 -15.44 22.29
C ARG A 346 -4.53 -14.03 22.70
N LEU A 347 -4.92 -13.86 23.96
CA LEU A 347 -5.35 -12.58 24.50
C LEU A 347 -4.21 -11.56 24.55
N LEU A 348 -2.96 -12.00 24.75
CA LEU A 348 -1.81 -11.10 24.74
C LEU A 348 -1.51 -10.54 23.34
N LYS A 349 -1.63 -11.36 22.29
CA LYS A 349 -1.48 -10.97 20.88
C LYS A 349 -2.51 -9.87 20.52
N ALA A 350 -3.79 -10.15 20.74
CA ALA A 350 -4.88 -9.22 20.47
C ALA A 350 -4.80 -7.92 21.30
N ALA A 351 -4.51 -8.03 22.60
CA ALA A 351 -4.35 -6.86 23.48
C ALA A 351 -3.14 -5.98 23.10
N TYR A 352 -2.11 -6.56 22.46
CA TYR A 352 -0.99 -5.81 21.91
C TYR A 352 -1.41 -5.04 20.65
N ASN A 353 -2.00 -5.71 19.65
CA ASN A 353 -2.46 -5.03 18.42
C ASN A 353 -3.47 -3.91 18.70
N TYR A 354 -4.41 -4.13 19.62
CA TYR A 354 -5.31 -3.09 20.10
C TYR A 354 -4.55 -1.86 20.64
N GLN A 355 -3.48 -2.07 21.42
CA GLN A 355 -2.65 -0.98 21.93
C GLN A 355 -1.84 -0.29 20.83
N VAL A 356 -1.34 -1.02 19.82
CA VAL A 356 -0.61 -0.42 18.68
C VAL A 356 -1.50 0.60 17.97
N ALA A 357 -2.72 0.21 17.60
CA ALA A 357 -3.71 1.10 16.97
C ALA A 357 -4.02 2.36 17.80
N HIS A 358 -3.90 2.29 19.13
CA HIS A 358 -4.20 3.40 20.06
C HIS A 358 -2.96 4.18 20.54
N LYS A 359 -1.75 3.90 20.04
CA LYS A 359 -0.52 4.57 20.50
C LYS A 359 0.27 5.27 19.40
N ASP A 360 -0.36 5.46 18.25
CA ASP A 360 0.01 6.44 17.24
C ASP A 360 -1.24 7.24 16.81
N PRO A 361 -1.42 8.49 17.26
CA PRO A 361 -2.56 9.33 16.86
C PRO A 361 -2.58 9.72 15.38
N GLY A 362 -1.48 9.52 14.63
CA GLY A 362 -1.40 9.75 13.19
C GLY A 362 -1.59 8.48 12.35
N GLN A 363 -1.94 7.34 12.97
CA GLN A 363 -1.90 6.03 12.30
C GLN A 363 -2.69 5.96 10.98
N TYR A 364 -3.78 6.71 10.87
CA TYR A 364 -4.61 6.81 9.66
C TYR A 364 -3.87 7.42 8.45
N ALA A 365 -2.84 8.24 8.70
CA ALA A 365 -1.95 8.81 7.70
C ALA A 365 -0.60 8.08 7.62
N HIS A 366 -0.13 7.48 8.72
CA HIS A 366 1.16 6.79 8.74
C HIS A 366 1.12 5.40 8.09
N ASN A 367 0.15 4.52 8.44
CA ASN A 367 -0.05 3.21 7.79
C ASN A 367 -1.37 2.56 8.23
N ALA A 368 -2.51 3.15 7.86
CA ALA A 368 -3.83 2.64 8.26
C ALA A 368 -4.06 1.17 7.88
N LYS A 369 -3.57 0.76 6.70
CA LYS A 369 -3.75 -0.59 6.13
C LYS A 369 -3.12 -1.67 7.01
N TYR A 370 -1.89 -1.44 7.45
CA TYR A 370 -1.20 -2.31 8.40
C TYR A 370 -1.99 -2.44 9.71
N ILE A 371 -2.51 -1.33 10.25
CA ILE A 371 -3.35 -1.35 11.45
C ILE A 371 -4.66 -2.13 11.23
N ILE A 372 -5.35 -1.94 10.09
CA ILE A 372 -6.56 -2.68 9.71
C ILE A 372 -6.29 -4.19 9.69
N GLN A 373 -5.23 -4.63 9.03
CA GLN A 373 -4.82 -6.04 8.95
C GLN A 373 -4.53 -6.63 10.35
N LEU A 374 -3.80 -5.90 11.21
CA LEU A 374 -3.52 -6.30 12.59
C LEU A 374 -4.79 -6.44 13.45
N LEU A 375 -5.75 -5.52 13.30
CA LEU A 375 -7.02 -5.53 14.04
C LEU A 375 -7.93 -6.65 13.56
N HIS A 376 -8.13 -6.77 12.24
CA HIS A 376 -8.91 -7.81 11.58
C HIS A 376 -8.42 -9.21 11.99
N ASP A 377 -7.12 -9.47 11.88
CA ASP A 377 -6.56 -10.79 12.16
C ASP A 377 -6.60 -11.13 13.66
N SER A 378 -6.49 -10.14 14.55
CA SER A 378 -6.75 -10.35 15.98
C SER A 378 -8.22 -10.67 16.28
N ILE A 379 -9.18 -10.11 15.55
CA ILE A 379 -10.60 -10.53 15.66
C ILE A 379 -10.76 -11.97 15.16
N ALA A 380 -10.19 -12.30 13.98
CA ALA A 380 -10.26 -13.63 13.40
C ALA A 380 -9.66 -14.72 14.30
N ASP A 381 -8.49 -14.45 14.91
CA ASP A 381 -7.81 -15.35 15.83
C ASP A 381 -8.61 -15.60 17.12
N LEU A 382 -9.20 -14.55 17.72
CA LEU A 382 -10.10 -14.68 18.88
C LEU A 382 -11.40 -15.42 18.51
N ASN A 383 -11.97 -15.14 17.34
CA ASN A 383 -13.19 -15.77 16.82
C ASN A 383 -13.10 -17.29 16.77
N THR A 384 -11.91 -17.88 16.56
CA THR A 384 -11.72 -19.35 16.58
C THR A 384 -12.08 -20.02 17.92
N LYS A 385 -12.25 -19.23 19.01
CA LYS A 385 -12.56 -19.71 20.36
C LYS A 385 -13.83 -19.11 20.97
N LEU A 386 -14.47 -18.14 20.32
CA LEU A 386 -15.71 -17.54 20.82
C LEU A 386 -16.91 -18.45 20.56
N THR A 387 -17.77 -18.63 21.57
CA THR A 387 -19.05 -19.34 21.40
C THR A 387 -20.06 -18.57 20.54
N THR A 388 -19.86 -17.26 20.40
CA THR A 388 -20.51 -16.38 19.41
C THR A 388 -19.41 -15.47 18.87
N PRO A 389 -18.89 -15.71 17.66
CA PRO A 389 -17.91 -14.83 17.01
C PRO A 389 -18.44 -13.40 16.83
N VAL A 390 -17.52 -12.44 16.81
CA VAL A 390 -17.76 -11.10 16.25
C VAL A 390 -17.82 -11.25 14.72
N ASP A 391 -18.88 -10.73 14.10
CA ASP A 391 -19.07 -10.87 12.66
C ASP A 391 -18.10 -9.93 11.90
N ILE A 392 -17.19 -10.54 11.15
CA ILE A 392 -16.26 -9.89 10.21
C ILE A 392 -16.48 -10.40 8.78
N SER A 393 -17.62 -11.05 8.49
CA SER A 393 -17.90 -11.63 7.16
C SER A 393 -18.05 -10.61 6.02
N LYS A 394 -18.09 -9.31 6.37
CA LYS A 394 -18.08 -8.17 5.46
C LYS A 394 -16.87 -7.25 5.61
N ALA A 395 -16.11 -7.36 6.70
CA ALA A 395 -14.99 -6.47 6.99
C ALA A 395 -13.85 -6.74 5.99
N TRP A 396 -13.43 -5.72 5.24
CA TRP A 396 -12.32 -5.86 4.29
C TRP A 396 -11.00 -5.88 5.07
N ARG A 397 -10.23 -6.96 4.98
CA ARG A 397 -8.87 -7.04 5.53
C ARG A 397 -7.87 -6.23 4.71
N ASP A 398 -8.00 -6.29 3.39
CA ASP A 398 -7.02 -5.84 2.42
C ASP A 398 -7.65 -4.92 1.38
N ASP A 399 -6.81 -4.09 0.78
CA ASP A 399 -7.19 -3.06 -0.20
C ASP A 399 -7.71 -3.63 -1.53
N PRO A 400 -8.33 -2.77 -2.39
CA PRO A 400 -8.49 -3.06 -3.80
C PRO A 400 -7.16 -3.49 -4.43
N GLY A 401 -7.12 -4.64 -5.11
CA GLY A 401 -5.91 -5.42 -5.36
C GLY A 401 -4.66 -4.73 -5.94
N HIS A 402 -4.75 -3.59 -6.63
CA HIS A 402 -3.57 -2.80 -7.05
C HIS A 402 -2.91 -2.05 -5.89
N PHE A 403 -3.65 -1.69 -4.85
CA PHE A 403 -3.17 -0.98 -3.67
C PHE A 403 -2.92 -1.91 -2.47
N ALA A 404 -3.21 -3.20 -2.61
CA ALA A 404 -3.06 -4.25 -1.60
C ALA A 404 -1.60 -4.71 -1.47
N GLY A 405 -0.79 -3.90 -0.80
CA GLY A 405 0.65 -4.07 -0.64
C GLY A 405 1.05 -5.43 -0.02
N SER A 406 0.28 -5.90 0.96
CA SER A 406 0.36 -7.23 1.60
C SER A 406 0.28 -8.45 0.66
N THR A 407 -0.17 -8.29 -0.59
CA THR A 407 -0.52 -9.46 -1.43
C THR A 407 0.67 -10.04 -2.20
N GLU A 408 0.58 -11.33 -2.55
CA GLU A 408 1.53 -12.06 -3.40
C GLU A 408 1.90 -11.32 -4.71
N ALA A 409 1.03 -10.44 -5.21
CA ALA A 409 1.34 -9.62 -6.40
C ALA A 409 2.51 -8.64 -6.17
N PHE A 410 2.80 -8.27 -4.92
CA PHE A 410 3.84 -7.31 -4.55
C PHE A 410 4.90 -7.89 -3.60
N ARG A 411 4.54 -8.88 -2.76
CA ARG A 411 5.46 -9.49 -1.78
C ARG A 411 6.32 -10.65 -2.33
N HIS A 412 6.07 -11.13 -3.56
CA HIS A 412 6.75 -12.32 -4.13
C HIS A 412 8.28 -12.20 -4.24
N TRP A 413 8.83 -10.98 -4.22
CA TRP A 413 10.27 -10.70 -4.38
C TRP A 413 10.94 -10.15 -3.12
N ASP A 414 10.30 -10.27 -1.96
CA ASP A 414 10.80 -9.73 -0.68
C ASP A 414 12.06 -10.47 -0.19
N GLU A 415 12.24 -11.75 -0.54
CA GLU A 415 13.49 -12.49 -0.24
C GLU A 415 14.64 -12.10 -1.18
N GLU A 416 14.35 -11.72 -2.43
CA GLU A 416 15.36 -11.24 -3.39
C GLU A 416 15.73 -9.77 -3.22
N GLY A 417 14.79 -8.93 -2.78
CA GLY A 417 14.94 -7.47 -2.72
C GLY A 417 14.86 -6.76 -4.08
N GLU A 418 14.60 -7.47 -5.19
CA GLU A 418 14.37 -6.85 -6.50
C GLU A 418 13.20 -7.50 -7.26
N VAL A 419 12.25 -6.69 -7.73
CA VAL A 419 11.25 -7.11 -8.71
C VAL A 419 11.92 -7.11 -10.09
N PRO A 420 12.15 -8.26 -10.75
CA PRO A 420 12.93 -8.30 -11.98
C PRO A 420 12.23 -7.54 -13.11
N GLY A 421 12.98 -6.87 -13.98
CA GLY A 421 12.39 -6.02 -15.05
C GLY A 421 11.38 -6.70 -15.99
N GLY A 422 11.45 -8.03 -16.14
CA GLY A 422 10.44 -8.83 -16.87
C GLY A 422 9.10 -9.03 -16.13
N CYS A 423 8.96 -8.48 -14.93
CA CYS A 423 7.79 -8.48 -14.05
C CYS A 423 7.45 -7.05 -13.58
N ALA A 424 8.45 -6.21 -13.31
CA ALA A 424 8.34 -4.87 -12.72
C ALA A 424 7.15 -4.04 -13.22
N ARG A 425 6.89 -3.99 -14.54
CA ARG A 425 5.79 -3.23 -15.16
C ARG A 425 4.44 -3.36 -14.45
N CYS A 426 4.13 -4.55 -13.92
CA CYS A 426 2.83 -4.92 -13.38
C CYS A 426 2.90 -5.35 -11.90
N HIS A 427 4.05 -5.16 -11.27
CA HIS A 427 4.37 -5.66 -9.92
C HIS A 427 5.21 -4.66 -9.10
N SER A 428 5.34 -3.43 -9.56
CA SER A 428 6.03 -2.32 -8.86
C SER A 428 5.40 -0.99 -9.25
N SER A 429 5.53 0.02 -8.39
CA SER A 429 4.97 1.36 -8.61
C SER A 429 5.64 2.12 -9.76
N GLU A 430 6.93 1.90 -9.99
CA GLU A 430 7.72 2.55 -11.06
C GLU A 430 7.56 1.87 -12.44
N GLY A 431 7.09 0.63 -12.47
CA GLY A 431 7.17 -0.23 -13.64
C GLY A 431 6.41 0.29 -14.87
N LEU A 432 5.17 0.76 -14.69
CA LEU A 432 4.38 1.30 -15.79
C LEU A 432 4.87 2.67 -16.28
N PRO A 433 5.21 3.65 -15.40
CA PRO A 433 5.89 4.90 -15.78
C PRO A 433 7.17 4.69 -16.59
N MET A 434 8.05 3.79 -16.11
CA MET A 434 9.30 3.46 -16.79
C MET A 434 9.05 2.87 -18.19
N TYR A 435 8.06 1.98 -18.30
CA TYR A 435 7.71 1.37 -19.59
C TYR A 435 7.11 2.38 -20.58
N HIS A 436 6.23 3.28 -20.12
CA HIS A 436 5.69 4.36 -20.96
C HIS A 436 6.81 5.25 -21.53
N LYS A 437 7.78 5.61 -20.69
CA LYS A 437 8.85 6.55 -21.03
C LYS A 437 9.95 5.95 -21.91
N GLU A 438 10.42 4.74 -21.60
CA GLU A 438 11.62 4.14 -22.21
C GLU A 438 11.30 2.92 -23.11
N GLY A 439 10.06 2.42 -23.12
CA GLY A 439 9.63 1.23 -23.87
C GLY A 439 10.19 -0.10 -23.34
N VAL A 440 10.88 -0.07 -22.20
CA VAL A 440 11.53 -1.23 -21.54
C VAL A 440 11.45 -1.09 -20.02
N ASN A 441 11.84 -2.14 -19.29
CA ASN A 441 11.89 -2.16 -17.84
C ASN A 441 13.23 -2.75 -17.37
N ILE A 442 13.78 -2.21 -16.27
CA ILE A 442 14.86 -2.81 -15.48
C ILE A 442 14.29 -3.37 -14.17
N SER A 443 15.11 -4.06 -13.37
CA SER A 443 14.75 -4.39 -11.99
C SER A 443 14.57 -3.12 -11.15
N VAL A 444 13.66 -3.18 -10.18
CA VAL A 444 13.37 -2.11 -9.21
C VAL A 444 13.00 -2.72 -7.85
N GLU A 445 13.00 -1.92 -6.79
CA GLU A 445 12.63 -2.35 -5.43
C GLU A 445 11.14 -2.81 -5.33
N PRO A 446 10.79 -3.76 -4.43
CA PRO A 446 9.40 -4.17 -4.20
C PRO A 446 8.54 -3.09 -3.53
N SER A 447 7.64 -2.44 -4.28
CA SER A 447 6.75 -1.41 -3.73
C SER A 447 5.56 -1.98 -2.96
N ASN A 448 5.07 -1.26 -1.94
CA ASN A 448 3.90 -1.66 -1.14
C ASN A 448 2.58 -1.38 -1.90
N GLY A 449 2.37 -2.10 -3.00
CA GLY A 449 1.30 -1.84 -3.97
C GLY A 449 1.73 -0.90 -5.11
N PHE A 450 0.80 -0.54 -5.98
CA PHE A 450 0.94 0.59 -6.90
C PHE A 450 0.69 1.92 -6.16
N MET A 451 1.29 2.98 -6.69
CA MET A 451 1.07 4.36 -6.23
C MET A 451 0.16 5.09 -7.22
N CYS A 452 -0.37 6.26 -6.84
CA CYS A 452 -1.12 7.10 -7.78
C CYS A 452 -0.27 7.45 -9.02
N THR A 453 1.03 7.69 -8.80
CA THR A 453 2.06 7.93 -9.82
C THR A 453 2.37 6.73 -10.74
N THR A 454 1.83 5.54 -10.48
CA THR A 454 1.94 4.38 -11.37
C THR A 454 1.03 4.53 -12.59
N CYS A 455 -0.16 5.09 -12.40
CA CYS A 455 -1.17 5.28 -13.44
C CYS A 455 -1.25 6.75 -13.92
N HIS A 456 -0.93 7.72 -13.06
CA HIS A 456 -1.00 9.14 -13.37
C HIS A 456 0.39 9.78 -13.58
N MET A 457 0.50 10.60 -14.62
CA MET A 457 1.69 11.39 -14.95
C MET A 457 1.89 12.60 -14.04
N ASN A 458 0.81 13.11 -13.47
CA ASN A 458 0.82 14.16 -12.45
C ASN A 458 -0.30 13.90 -11.44
N LEU A 459 -0.08 14.37 -10.20
CA LEU A 459 -1.10 14.40 -9.15
C LEU A 459 -1.56 15.85 -8.96
N GLY A 460 -2.78 16.07 -8.49
CA GLY A 460 -3.34 17.41 -8.35
C GLY A 460 -2.53 18.29 -7.40
N GLY A 461 -1.96 19.41 -7.87
CA GLY A 461 -1.34 20.35 -6.95
C GLY A 461 -0.77 21.65 -7.49
N ALA A 462 -0.56 22.59 -6.56
CA ALA A 462 -0.12 23.96 -6.82
C ALA A 462 1.33 24.10 -7.33
N ALA A 463 2.13 23.02 -7.28
CA ALA A 463 3.47 22.96 -7.86
C ALA A 463 3.49 23.23 -9.39
N LEU A 464 2.38 22.94 -10.08
CA LEU A 464 2.19 23.28 -11.51
C LEU A 464 1.70 24.72 -11.75
N GLY A 465 1.49 25.49 -10.67
CA GLY A 465 1.01 26.87 -10.70
C GLY A 465 -0.50 27.00 -10.97
N ALA A 466 -1.03 28.21 -10.74
CA ALA A 466 -2.46 28.54 -10.81
C ALA A 466 -3.04 28.60 -12.25
N GLN A 467 -2.65 27.68 -13.12
CA GLN A 467 -3.18 27.44 -14.46
C GLN A 467 -3.54 25.96 -14.71
N ALA A 468 -3.06 25.03 -13.87
CA ALA A 468 -3.41 23.60 -13.97
C ALA A 468 -4.83 23.36 -13.42
N VAL A 469 -5.84 23.51 -14.28
CA VAL A 469 -7.23 23.10 -14.02
C VAL A 469 -7.54 21.67 -14.47
N ASP A 470 -6.56 21.01 -15.09
CA ASP A 470 -6.65 19.66 -15.69
C ASP A 470 -5.53 18.75 -15.15
N ALA A 471 -5.46 18.56 -13.82
CA ALA A 471 -4.53 17.62 -13.19
C ALA A 471 -5.13 16.19 -13.06
N TRP A 472 -4.29 15.21 -12.69
CA TRP A 472 -4.55 13.76 -12.76
C TRP A 472 -4.46 13.17 -14.19
N GLU A 473 -3.57 13.70 -15.05
CA GLU A 473 -3.28 13.12 -16.38
C GLU A 473 -2.83 11.64 -16.25
N LEU A 474 -3.27 10.76 -17.15
CA LEU A 474 -2.92 9.32 -17.18
C LEU A 474 -1.72 9.03 -18.09
N TYR A 475 -0.97 7.95 -17.81
CA TYR A 475 -0.08 7.34 -18.80
C TYR A 475 -0.92 6.65 -19.89
N LEU A 476 -1.26 7.39 -20.94
CA LEU A 476 -2.02 6.89 -22.08
C LEU A 476 -1.14 6.13 -23.07
N PHE A 477 -1.77 5.25 -23.85
CA PHE A 477 -1.14 4.42 -24.87
C PHE A 477 -2.09 4.30 -26.07
N ASP A 478 -1.55 4.21 -27.29
CA ASP A 478 -2.36 3.98 -28.51
C ASP A 478 -2.89 2.54 -28.64
N ASN A 479 -2.22 1.58 -28.00
CA ASN A 479 -2.43 0.14 -28.13
C ASN A 479 -1.53 -0.64 -27.14
N ALA A 480 -1.70 -1.96 -27.08
CA ALA A 480 -0.78 -2.90 -26.44
C ALA A 480 -0.30 -3.97 -27.46
N THR A 481 0.90 -4.52 -27.22
CA THR A 481 1.49 -5.60 -28.05
C THR A 481 1.39 -6.92 -27.32
N PHE A 482 0.47 -7.77 -27.76
CA PHE A 482 0.10 -9.02 -27.10
C PHE A 482 1.16 -10.13 -27.30
N PRO A 483 1.18 -11.18 -26.46
CA PRO A 483 2.14 -12.30 -26.59
C PRO A 483 2.00 -13.15 -27.88
N SER A 484 1.06 -12.85 -28.77
CA SER A 484 1.02 -13.40 -30.14
C SER A 484 1.90 -12.63 -31.13
N GLY A 485 2.22 -11.36 -30.82
CA GLY A 485 2.76 -10.37 -31.76
C GLY A 485 1.70 -9.46 -32.38
N ASP A 486 0.41 -9.66 -32.08
CA ASP A 486 -0.67 -8.77 -32.51
C ASP A 486 -0.67 -7.47 -31.70
N VAL A 487 -1.11 -6.38 -32.34
CA VAL A 487 -1.16 -5.04 -31.76
C VAL A 487 -2.59 -4.51 -31.84
N VAL A 488 -3.24 -4.34 -30.69
CA VAL A 488 -4.65 -3.92 -30.58
C VAL A 488 -4.87 -2.94 -29.42
N GLY A 489 -5.99 -2.24 -29.46
CA GLY A 489 -6.42 -1.28 -28.45
C GLY A 489 -7.83 -0.77 -28.78
N PHE A 490 -8.38 0.07 -27.92
CA PHE A 490 -9.74 0.63 -28.06
C PHE A 490 -9.80 1.86 -28.98
N GLY A 491 -8.63 2.42 -29.32
CA GLY A 491 -8.46 3.62 -30.12
C GLY A 491 -7.19 4.35 -29.66
N ASN A 492 -6.77 5.38 -30.40
CA ASN A 492 -5.71 6.29 -29.92
C ASN A 492 -6.12 6.95 -28.60
N ASP A 493 -5.16 7.12 -27.69
CA ASP A 493 -5.33 7.78 -26.38
C ASP A 493 -6.46 7.24 -25.47
N ALA A 494 -7.01 6.04 -25.74
CA ALA A 494 -8.10 5.46 -24.96
C ALA A 494 -7.61 4.96 -23.58
N PRO A 495 -8.19 5.41 -22.44
CA PRO A 495 -7.70 5.05 -21.09
C PRO A 495 -7.61 3.55 -20.81
N ALA A 496 -8.51 2.74 -21.38
CA ALA A 496 -8.48 1.29 -21.20
C ALA A 496 -7.24 0.62 -21.85
N ASN A 497 -6.52 1.28 -22.76
CA ASN A 497 -5.24 0.79 -23.29
C ASN A 497 -4.13 0.74 -22.22
N THR A 498 -4.23 1.56 -21.16
CA THR A 498 -3.31 1.52 -20.02
C THR A 498 -3.45 0.20 -19.26
N CYS A 499 -4.68 -0.30 -19.07
CA CYS A 499 -4.96 -1.61 -18.48
C CYS A 499 -4.37 -2.76 -19.30
N LEU A 500 -4.39 -2.65 -20.64
CA LEU A 500 -3.88 -3.70 -21.54
C LEU A 500 -2.36 -3.92 -21.42
N GLN A 501 -1.58 -2.95 -20.94
CA GLN A 501 -0.12 -3.08 -20.79
C GLN A 501 0.28 -4.19 -19.79
N CYS A 502 -0.67 -4.62 -18.95
CA CYS A 502 -0.54 -5.73 -17.98
C CYS A 502 -1.55 -6.86 -18.22
N HIS A 503 -2.83 -6.56 -18.45
CA HIS A 503 -3.89 -7.58 -18.61
C HIS A 503 -3.92 -8.30 -19.97
N GLN A 504 -2.81 -8.28 -20.71
CA GLN A 504 -2.58 -9.03 -21.95
C GLN A 504 -2.00 -10.45 -21.74
N GLY A 505 -1.60 -10.80 -20.51
CA GLY A 505 -0.92 -12.06 -20.21
C GLY A 505 0.54 -12.13 -20.69
N ARG A 506 1.20 -13.27 -20.43
CA ARG A 506 2.63 -13.52 -20.71
C ARG A 506 2.89 -14.60 -21.78
N ALA A 507 1.85 -15.25 -22.29
CA ALA A 507 1.92 -16.24 -23.37
C ALA A 507 0.63 -16.21 -24.21
N SER A 508 0.63 -16.96 -25.31
CA SER A 508 -0.42 -16.98 -26.34
C SER A 508 -0.64 -18.40 -26.87
N GLY A 509 -1.74 -18.62 -27.60
CA GLY A 509 -1.93 -19.83 -28.41
C GLY A 509 -0.77 -20.07 -29.38
N GLN A 510 -0.21 -18.99 -29.96
CA GLN A 510 0.98 -19.04 -30.80
C GLN A 510 2.24 -19.51 -30.05
N SER A 511 2.35 -19.25 -28.74
CA SER A 511 3.42 -19.79 -27.89
C SER A 511 3.33 -21.32 -27.81
N VAL A 512 2.12 -21.85 -27.63
CA VAL A 512 1.85 -23.30 -27.63
C VAL A 512 2.14 -23.91 -29.00
N VAL A 513 1.61 -23.33 -30.09
CA VAL A 513 1.87 -23.75 -31.49
C VAL A 513 3.37 -23.89 -31.75
N THR A 514 4.16 -22.88 -31.33
CA THR A 514 5.61 -22.85 -31.52
C THR A 514 6.31 -23.96 -30.73
N ALA A 515 5.91 -24.20 -29.47
CA ALA A 515 6.50 -25.24 -28.63
C ALA A 515 6.19 -26.67 -29.11
N ILE A 516 5.02 -26.91 -29.71
CA ILE A 516 4.60 -28.24 -30.17
C ILE A 516 4.98 -28.56 -31.63
N ALA A 517 5.53 -27.59 -32.38
CA ALA A 517 5.78 -27.71 -33.81
C ALA A 517 6.60 -28.98 -34.17
N GLY A 518 6.08 -29.79 -35.09
CA GLY A 518 6.72 -31.01 -35.60
C GLY A 518 6.73 -32.21 -34.65
N LYS A 519 6.06 -32.14 -33.49
CA LYS A 519 5.99 -33.24 -32.50
C LYS A 519 4.72 -34.10 -32.71
N GLY A 520 4.81 -35.39 -32.40
CA GLY A 520 3.65 -36.30 -32.45
C GLY A 520 2.71 -36.06 -31.26
N LEU A 521 1.42 -35.80 -31.52
CA LEU A 521 0.47 -35.28 -30.52
C LEU A 521 0.36 -36.12 -29.24
N ASP A 522 0.49 -37.44 -29.39
CA ASP A 522 0.28 -38.45 -28.35
C ASP A 522 1.58 -39.17 -27.94
N THR A 523 2.73 -38.50 -28.15
CA THR A 523 4.05 -39.00 -27.75
C THR A 523 4.66 -38.07 -26.71
N VAL A 524 5.19 -38.64 -25.62
CA VAL A 524 5.90 -37.88 -24.59
C VAL A 524 7.20 -37.30 -25.18
N ASP A 525 7.39 -36.00 -25.02
CA ASP A 525 8.59 -35.30 -25.45
C ASP A 525 9.21 -34.55 -24.26
N THR A 526 10.40 -34.99 -23.84
CA THR A 526 11.09 -34.45 -22.65
C THR A 526 11.67 -33.05 -22.84
N SER A 527 11.54 -32.44 -24.02
CA SER A 527 11.78 -31.00 -24.24
C SER A 527 10.57 -30.13 -23.86
N LEU A 528 9.34 -30.66 -23.89
CA LEU A 528 8.12 -29.91 -23.60
C LEU A 528 8.00 -29.52 -22.12
N ARG A 529 7.45 -28.33 -21.88
CA ARG A 529 7.16 -27.78 -20.55
C ARG A 529 5.74 -27.24 -20.54
N PHE A 530 5.19 -27.06 -19.34
CA PHE A 530 4.01 -26.23 -19.15
C PHE A 530 4.29 -24.79 -19.62
N ILE A 531 3.29 -24.18 -20.26
CA ILE A 531 3.30 -22.78 -20.70
C ILE A 531 2.24 -22.05 -19.89
N ASN A 532 2.62 -20.99 -19.18
CA ASN A 532 1.72 -20.20 -18.36
C ASN A 532 1.30 -18.93 -19.10
N VAL A 533 0.00 -18.71 -19.30
CA VAL A 533 -0.51 -17.39 -19.75
C VAL A 533 -0.38 -16.32 -18.67
N HIS A 534 -0.14 -16.72 -17.41
CA HIS A 534 -0.15 -15.87 -16.21
C HIS A 534 -1.57 -15.50 -15.77
N TYR A 535 -1.70 -14.60 -14.79
CA TYR A 535 -2.98 -14.26 -14.14
C TYR A 535 -3.69 -13.13 -14.88
N PHE A 536 -5.03 -13.08 -14.78
CA PHE A 536 -5.87 -11.96 -15.22
C PHE A 536 -5.60 -11.46 -16.65
N ALA A 537 -5.48 -12.37 -17.61
CA ALA A 537 -5.33 -12.07 -19.04
C ALA A 537 -6.64 -11.59 -19.71
N ALA A 538 -7.43 -10.78 -18.98
CA ALA A 538 -8.78 -10.35 -19.36
C ALA A 538 -8.82 -9.65 -20.72
N GLY A 539 -7.81 -8.84 -21.06
CA GLY A 539 -7.69 -8.21 -22.37
C GLY A 539 -7.53 -9.25 -23.49
N ALA A 540 -6.74 -10.30 -23.26
CA ALA A 540 -6.56 -11.37 -24.25
C ALA A 540 -7.86 -12.18 -24.45
N THR A 541 -8.68 -12.32 -23.41
CA THR A 541 -10.01 -12.95 -23.50
C THR A 541 -10.97 -12.06 -24.28
N LEU A 542 -11.06 -10.78 -23.90
CA LEU A 542 -11.92 -9.78 -24.54
C LEU A 542 -11.65 -9.67 -26.05
N PHE A 543 -10.38 -9.54 -26.48
CA PHE A 543 -10.01 -9.48 -27.89
C PHE A 543 -10.08 -10.85 -28.62
N GLY A 544 -10.06 -11.97 -27.90
CA GLY A 544 -10.28 -13.32 -28.45
C GLY A 544 -9.32 -13.67 -29.59
N SER A 545 -9.87 -14.16 -30.71
CA SER A 545 -9.09 -14.53 -31.90
C SER A 545 -8.43 -13.36 -32.65
N ALA A 546 -8.66 -12.11 -32.22
CA ALA A 546 -7.89 -10.96 -32.70
C ALA A 546 -6.47 -10.88 -32.10
N VAL A 547 -6.20 -11.60 -31.00
CA VAL A 547 -4.88 -11.66 -30.32
C VAL A 547 -4.43 -13.09 -29.99
N ASN A 548 -5.17 -14.12 -30.42
CA ASN A 548 -4.81 -15.53 -30.26
C ASN A 548 -4.43 -15.89 -28.81
N GLY A 549 -5.19 -15.38 -27.83
CA GLY A 549 -4.90 -15.54 -26.40
C GLY A 549 -4.97 -17.00 -25.97
N LEU A 550 -6.06 -17.70 -26.33
CA LEU A 550 -6.21 -19.13 -26.16
C LEU A 550 -5.55 -19.92 -27.31
N TYR A 551 -5.39 -21.23 -27.15
CA TYR A 551 -4.95 -22.10 -28.24
C TYR A 551 -6.13 -22.43 -29.16
N GLU A 552 -6.01 -22.07 -30.44
CA GLU A 552 -7.02 -22.28 -31.47
C GLU A 552 -6.71 -23.52 -32.33
N PHE A 553 -7.74 -24.30 -32.69
CA PHE A 553 -7.58 -25.57 -33.39
C PHE A 553 -7.71 -25.40 -34.91
N GLU A 554 -6.88 -26.13 -35.67
CA GLU A 554 -6.79 -26.02 -37.13
C GLU A 554 -8.13 -26.30 -37.83
N GLY A 555 -8.54 -25.41 -38.73
CA GLY A 555 -9.78 -25.53 -39.50
C GLY A 555 -11.07 -25.19 -38.73
N LYS A 556 -10.99 -24.85 -37.44
CA LYS A 556 -12.10 -24.26 -36.68
C LYS A 556 -12.14 -22.73 -36.88
N ALA A 557 -13.20 -22.10 -36.40
CA ALA A 557 -13.38 -20.65 -36.42
C ALA A 557 -13.78 -20.14 -35.02
N TYR A 558 -13.23 -19.01 -34.62
CA TYR A 558 -13.32 -18.48 -33.26
C TYR A 558 -13.77 -17.02 -33.25
N ALA A 559 -14.52 -16.64 -32.21
CA ALA A 559 -14.91 -15.27 -31.97
C ALA A 559 -13.66 -14.37 -31.75
N GLY A 560 -13.62 -13.25 -32.46
CA GLY A 560 -12.65 -12.19 -32.21
C GLY A 560 -13.07 -11.35 -31.00
N GLN A 561 -12.81 -10.03 -31.06
CA GLN A 561 -13.19 -9.13 -29.99
C GLN A 561 -14.68 -9.22 -29.66
N PHE A 562 -15.00 -9.43 -28.39
CA PHE A 562 -16.36 -9.31 -27.90
C PHE A 562 -16.75 -7.84 -27.86
N MET A 563 -17.78 -7.51 -28.65
CA MET A 563 -18.44 -6.21 -28.59
C MET A 563 -19.77 -6.40 -27.86
N HIS A 564 -19.94 -5.65 -26.78
CA HIS A 564 -21.21 -5.51 -26.07
C HIS A 564 -22.08 -4.45 -26.79
N VAL A 565 -23.04 -3.85 -26.09
CA VAL A 565 -23.72 -2.65 -26.59
C VAL A 565 -22.79 -1.42 -26.53
N ASP A 566 -23.12 -0.36 -27.27
CA ASP A 566 -22.38 0.90 -27.23
C ASP A 566 -22.22 1.40 -25.77
N SER A 567 -21.03 1.92 -25.44
CA SER A 567 -20.62 2.34 -24.08
C SER A 567 -20.45 1.22 -23.03
N PHE A 568 -20.21 -0.03 -23.44
CA PHE A 568 -19.88 -1.17 -22.58
C PHE A 568 -18.79 -2.10 -23.19
N ASN A 569 -17.85 -1.54 -23.95
CA ASN A 569 -16.82 -2.27 -24.71
C ASN A 569 -15.40 -2.09 -24.14
N GLU A 570 -15.18 -1.11 -23.27
CA GLU A 570 -13.89 -0.83 -22.64
C GLU A 570 -13.85 -1.22 -21.16
N CYS A 571 -12.64 -1.47 -20.62
CA CYS A 571 -12.46 -1.93 -19.24
C CYS A 571 -13.08 -0.97 -18.20
N THR A 572 -12.87 0.34 -18.37
CA THR A 572 -13.37 1.40 -17.49
C THR A 572 -14.85 1.72 -17.65
N GLU A 573 -15.52 1.14 -18.65
CA GLU A 573 -16.98 1.24 -18.78
C GLU A 573 -17.69 0.21 -17.88
N CYS A 574 -17.00 -0.85 -17.45
CA CYS A 574 -17.55 -1.90 -16.57
C CYS A 574 -16.93 -1.94 -15.17
N HIS A 575 -15.64 -1.59 -15.01
CA HIS A 575 -14.91 -1.66 -13.75
C HIS A 575 -14.66 -0.29 -13.12
N SER A 576 -14.68 -0.23 -11.79
CA SER A 576 -14.15 0.91 -11.04
C SER A 576 -12.63 0.96 -11.19
N THR A 577 -12.07 2.05 -11.73
CA THR A 577 -10.62 2.18 -11.98
C THR A 577 -9.76 2.05 -10.71
N HIS A 578 -10.33 2.37 -9.55
CA HIS A 578 -9.61 2.37 -8.27
C HIS A 578 -10.07 1.26 -7.31
N GLN A 579 -11.38 0.96 -7.25
CA GLN A 579 -11.92 -0.12 -6.42
C GLN A 579 -11.80 -1.50 -7.12
N LEU A 580 -11.52 -1.53 -8.43
CA LEU A 580 -11.29 -2.70 -9.30
C LEU A 580 -12.46 -3.69 -9.47
N GLY A 581 -13.45 -3.65 -8.59
CA GLY A 581 -14.72 -4.35 -8.74
C GLY A 581 -15.56 -3.86 -9.93
N VAL A 582 -16.52 -4.70 -10.35
CA VAL A 582 -17.50 -4.37 -11.39
C VAL A 582 -18.57 -3.43 -10.84
N LEU A 583 -18.90 -2.38 -11.58
CA LEU A 583 -19.87 -1.35 -11.18
C LEU A 583 -21.32 -1.83 -11.34
N VAL A 584 -21.81 -2.64 -10.40
CA VAL A 584 -23.21 -3.13 -10.43
C VAL A 584 -24.14 -2.24 -9.59
N GLY A 585 -25.22 -1.76 -10.21
CA GLY A 585 -26.26 -0.97 -9.56
C GLY A 585 -25.96 0.53 -9.43
N THR A 586 -24.75 0.96 -9.81
CA THR A 586 -24.31 2.36 -9.81
C THR A 586 -25.20 3.22 -10.72
N PRO A 587 -25.56 4.46 -10.32
CA PRO A 587 -26.30 5.38 -11.20
C PRO A 587 -25.55 5.67 -12.50
N GLY A 588 -26.06 5.15 -13.62
CA GLY A 588 -25.42 5.20 -14.94
C GLY A 588 -25.03 3.81 -15.45
N LEU A 589 -24.54 2.92 -14.57
CA LEU A 589 -24.19 1.54 -14.90
C LEU A 589 -25.10 0.54 -14.18
N ASN A 590 -26.24 0.25 -14.81
CA ASN A 590 -27.24 -0.66 -14.26
C ASN A 590 -27.42 -1.89 -15.16
N CYS A 591 -26.64 -2.94 -14.88
CA CYS A 591 -26.76 -4.25 -15.53
C CYS A 591 -28.21 -4.77 -15.53
N GLY A 592 -28.91 -4.56 -14.42
CA GLY A 592 -30.33 -4.88 -14.19
C GLY A 592 -31.32 -4.26 -15.18
N SER A 593 -30.91 -3.22 -15.92
CA SER A 593 -31.75 -2.60 -16.97
C SER A 593 -31.92 -3.46 -18.23
N CYS A 594 -30.95 -4.33 -18.52
CA CYS A 594 -30.95 -5.26 -19.65
C CYS A 594 -30.97 -6.73 -19.20
N HIS A 595 -30.33 -7.04 -18.07
CA HIS A 595 -30.26 -8.37 -17.47
C HIS A 595 -31.17 -8.40 -16.24
N ALA A 596 -32.43 -8.78 -16.44
CA ALA A 596 -33.45 -8.67 -15.40
C ALA A 596 -33.13 -9.53 -14.17
N GLY A 597 -33.03 -8.88 -13.00
CA GLY A 597 -32.71 -9.51 -11.71
C GLY A 597 -31.30 -9.21 -11.18
N ILE A 598 -30.40 -8.68 -12.03
CA ILE A 598 -29.01 -8.39 -11.65
C ILE A 598 -28.92 -7.09 -10.86
N THR A 599 -28.45 -7.19 -9.61
CA THR A 599 -28.25 -6.07 -8.67
C THR A 599 -26.94 -6.14 -7.88
N THR A 600 -26.22 -7.26 -7.88
CA THR A 600 -24.90 -7.41 -7.23
C THR A 600 -23.88 -8.06 -8.18
N ALA A 601 -22.59 -8.08 -7.81
CA ALA A 601 -21.51 -8.59 -8.65
C ALA A 601 -21.56 -10.11 -8.82
N GLU A 602 -21.96 -10.85 -7.79
CA GLU A 602 -22.04 -12.32 -7.79
C GLU A 602 -23.11 -12.80 -8.78
N GLN A 603 -24.21 -12.04 -8.89
CA GLN A 603 -25.32 -12.35 -9.80
C GLN A 603 -24.91 -12.22 -11.29
N LEU A 604 -23.78 -11.60 -11.62
CA LEU A 604 -23.27 -11.54 -13.00
C LEU A 604 -23.03 -12.94 -13.58
N GLU A 605 -22.69 -13.92 -12.73
CA GLU A 605 -22.47 -15.31 -13.15
C GLU A 605 -23.73 -15.97 -13.73
N ASP A 606 -24.92 -15.57 -13.25
CA ASP A 606 -26.24 -16.04 -13.71
C ASP A 606 -26.67 -15.41 -15.06
N ILE A 607 -25.88 -14.52 -15.65
CA ILE A 607 -26.24 -13.87 -16.91
C ILE A 607 -26.27 -14.87 -18.08
N ARG A 608 -27.48 -15.08 -18.61
CA ARG A 608 -27.76 -15.78 -19.87
C ARG A 608 -28.67 -14.92 -20.75
N TRP A 609 -28.50 -14.99 -22.07
CA TRP A 609 -29.53 -14.49 -23.00
C TRP A 609 -30.56 -15.59 -23.30
N PHE A 610 -31.83 -15.23 -23.46
CA PHE A 610 -32.90 -16.20 -23.71
C PHE A 610 -32.68 -16.99 -25.01
N GLY A 611 -32.90 -18.30 -24.95
CA GLY A 611 -32.85 -19.20 -26.11
C GLY A 611 -31.44 -19.64 -26.55
N ARG A 612 -30.42 -19.46 -25.71
CA ARG A 612 -29.10 -20.11 -25.90
C ARG A 612 -29.22 -21.61 -25.64
N PRO A 613 -28.66 -22.48 -26.51
CA PRO A 613 -28.65 -23.92 -26.27
C PRO A 613 -27.78 -24.26 -25.06
N ASP A 614 -28.03 -25.43 -24.49
CA ASP A 614 -27.10 -26.18 -23.64
C ASP A 614 -25.75 -26.34 -24.38
N TYR A 615 -24.67 -25.87 -23.77
CA TYR A 615 -23.30 -25.93 -24.31
C TYR A 615 -22.48 -27.06 -23.66
N ASP A 616 -22.64 -27.31 -22.35
CA ASP A 616 -21.86 -28.29 -21.58
C ASP A 616 -22.40 -29.75 -21.60
N GLY A 617 -23.66 -29.92 -21.99
CA GLY A 617 -24.35 -31.19 -22.19
C GLY A 617 -25.08 -31.79 -20.97
N ASP A 618 -25.22 -31.09 -19.83
CA ASP A 618 -25.93 -31.63 -18.65
C ASP A 618 -27.47 -31.68 -18.79
N GLY A 619 -28.04 -30.89 -19.71
CA GLY A 619 -29.48 -30.77 -19.97
C GLY A 619 -30.15 -29.49 -19.42
N ASN A 620 -29.42 -28.63 -18.74
CA ASN A 620 -29.84 -27.30 -18.31
C ASN A 620 -29.73 -26.30 -19.49
N THR A 621 -30.65 -25.34 -19.53
CA THR A 621 -30.69 -24.29 -20.56
C THR A 621 -30.99 -22.91 -19.97
N THR A 622 -30.90 -22.80 -18.65
CA THR A 622 -31.39 -21.67 -17.85
C THR A 622 -30.36 -21.02 -16.94
N GLU A 623 -29.22 -21.67 -16.68
CA GLU A 623 -28.13 -21.08 -15.92
C GLU A 623 -27.30 -20.09 -16.74
N GLY A 624 -26.53 -19.23 -16.05
CA GLY A 624 -25.66 -18.26 -16.70
C GLY A 624 -24.45 -18.87 -17.41
N ILE A 625 -23.76 -18.02 -18.18
CA ILE A 625 -22.61 -18.44 -18.99
C ILE A 625 -21.38 -18.81 -18.13
N ALA A 626 -21.31 -18.36 -16.87
CA ALA A 626 -20.25 -18.78 -15.95
C ALA A 626 -20.35 -20.28 -15.61
N HIS A 627 -21.53 -20.73 -15.17
CA HIS A 627 -21.78 -22.10 -14.71
C HIS A 627 -21.54 -23.14 -15.81
N GLU A 628 -22.01 -22.89 -17.03
CA GLU A 628 -21.71 -23.77 -18.18
C GLU A 628 -20.20 -23.90 -18.45
N ILE A 629 -19.43 -22.83 -18.24
CA ILE A 629 -17.98 -22.86 -18.43
C ILE A 629 -17.28 -23.56 -17.26
N GLU A 630 -17.81 -23.48 -16.03
CA GLU A 630 -17.36 -24.31 -14.90
C GLU A 630 -17.56 -25.81 -15.19
N THR A 631 -18.77 -26.20 -15.57
CA THR A 631 -19.09 -27.59 -15.93
C THR A 631 -18.21 -28.08 -17.08
N MET A 632 -18.02 -27.29 -18.14
CA MET A 632 -17.10 -27.62 -19.23
C MET A 632 -15.66 -27.77 -18.74
N MET A 633 -15.17 -26.89 -17.86
CA MET A 633 -13.80 -26.99 -17.32
C MET A 633 -13.58 -28.27 -16.53
N ASP A 634 -14.54 -28.68 -15.70
CA ASP A 634 -14.39 -29.85 -14.84
C ASP A 634 -14.54 -31.16 -15.62
N GLN A 635 -15.47 -31.21 -16.59
CA GLN A 635 -15.53 -32.31 -17.56
C GLN A 635 -14.25 -32.39 -18.42
N PHE A 636 -13.70 -31.26 -18.84
CA PHE A 636 -12.45 -31.18 -19.60
C PHE A 636 -11.24 -31.64 -18.78
N TYR A 637 -11.13 -31.22 -17.53
CA TYR A 637 -10.06 -31.66 -16.63
C TYR A 637 -10.14 -33.16 -16.32
N ALA A 638 -11.34 -33.71 -16.12
CA ALA A 638 -11.54 -35.15 -15.99
C ALA A 638 -11.07 -35.90 -17.26
N ALA A 639 -11.35 -35.37 -18.45
CA ALA A 639 -10.87 -35.93 -19.71
C ALA A 639 -9.34 -35.81 -19.87
N MET A 640 -8.72 -34.70 -19.42
CA MET A 640 -7.26 -34.55 -19.36
C MET A 640 -6.61 -35.62 -18.48
N GLN A 641 -7.20 -35.91 -17.31
CA GLN A 641 -6.70 -36.94 -16.40
C GLN A 641 -6.87 -38.35 -17.00
N ALA A 642 -8.02 -38.65 -17.63
CA ALA A 642 -8.26 -39.91 -18.30
C ALA A 642 -7.27 -40.14 -19.46
N TYR A 643 -7.05 -39.11 -20.30
CA TYR A 643 -6.04 -39.13 -21.37
C TYR A 643 -4.62 -39.38 -20.82
N ALA A 644 -4.24 -38.70 -19.74
CA ALA A 644 -2.90 -38.81 -19.15
C ALA A 644 -2.63 -40.21 -18.55
N LEU A 645 -3.66 -40.86 -17.99
CA LEU A 645 -3.59 -42.25 -17.53
C LEU A 645 -3.59 -43.27 -18.68
N ALA A 646 -4.31 -42.99 -19.77
CA ALA A 646 -4.38 -43.87 -20.94
C ALA A 646 -3.13 -43.81 -21.84
N THR A 647 -2.41 -42.67 -21.86
CA THR A 647 -1.31 -42.42 -22.80
C THR A 647 0.02 -43.02 -22.31
N PRO A 648 0.69 -43.90 -23.08
CA PRO A 648 1.91 -44.56 -22.65
C PRO A 648 3.04 -43.60 -22.26
N GLY A 649 3.54 -43.76 -21.03
CA GLY A 649 4.67 -42.98 -20.50
C GLY A 649 4.30 -41.64 -19.88
N VAL A 650 3.02 -41.25 -19.88
CA VAL A 650 2.53 -40.00 -19.29
C VAL A 650 2.33 -40.16 -17.77
N GLY A 651 1.26 -40.84 -17.35
CA GLY A 651 0.92 -41.05 -15.94
C GLY A 651 -0.04 -40.01 -15.37
N ALA A 652 -0.34 -40.11 -14.07
CA ALA A 652 -1.33 -39.24 -13.42
C ALA A 652 -0.90 -37.77 -13.42
N ILE A 653 -1.84 -36.88 -13.75
CA ILE A 653 -1.69 -35.42 -13.71
C ILE A 653 -2.68 -34.82 -12.70
N VAL A 654 -2.21 -33.86 -11.91
CA VAL A 654 -2.96 -33.18 -10.85
C VAL A 654 -2.76 -31.66 -10.99
N TYR A 655 -3.85 -30.91 -11.08
CA TYR A 655 -3.84 -29.45 -11.04
C TYR A 655 -3.92 -28.92 -9.60
N ASN A 656 -3.17 -27.87 -9.28
CA ASN A 656 -3.26 -27.09 -8.06
C ASN A 656 -3.07 -25.60 -8.42
N GLY A 657 -4.16 -24.84 -8.43
CA GLY A 657 -4.16 -23.43 -8.84
C GLY A 657 -3.39 -22.47 -7.90
N SER A 658 -3.01 -22.92 -6.70
CA SER A 658 -2.35 -22.12 -5.66
C SER A 658 -0.85 -22.41 -5.53
N ARG A 659 -0.27 -23.28 -6.37
CA ARG A 659 1.15 -23.66 -6.29
C ARG A 659 1.78 -23.81 -7.67
N TYR A 660 2.69 -22.92 -8.05
CA TYR A 660 3.50 -23.05 -9.27
C TYR A 660 4.31 -24.39 -9.27
N PRO A 661 4.46 -25.12 -10.40
CA PRO A 661 4.01 -24.82 -11.77
C PRO A 661 2.58 -25.33 -12.09
N TYR A 662 1.71 -25.37 -11.09
CA TYR A 662 0.29 -25.77 -11.12
C TYR A 662 -0.02 -27.21 -11.52
N PHE A 663 0.84 -27.88 -12.29
CA PHE A 663 0.68 -29.26 -12.71
C PHE A 663 1.70 -30.19 -12.04
N PHE A 664 1.19 -31.23 -11.38
CA PHE A 664 1.92 -32.17 -10.54
C PHE A 664 1.57 -33.63 -10.89
N THR A 665 2.36 -34.56 -10.37
CA THR A 665 2.01 -35.98 -10.28
C THR A 665 1.05 -36.24 -9.12
N ASP A 666 0.47 -37.43 -9.07
CA ASP A 666 -0.22 -38.02 -7.90
C ASP A 666 0.62 -37.97 -6.60
N THR A 667 1.94 -38.02 -6.75
CA THR A 667 2.96 -37.92 -5.70
C THR A 667 3.38 -36.49 -5.36
N GLY A 668 2.76 -35.46 -5.94
CA GLY A 668 3.00 -34.04 -5.61
C GLY A 668 4.28 -33.42 -6.18
N ALA A 669 5.02 -34.16 -7.03
CA ALA A 669 6.19 -33.67 -7.76
C ALA A 669 5.77 -32.94 -9.04
N SER A 670 6.54 -31.95 -9.50
CA SER A 670 6.20 -31.17 -10.71
C SER A 670 6.08 -32.07 -11.94
N PHE A 671 5.00 -31.90 -12.72
CA PHE A 671 4.70 -32.76 -13.87
C PHE A 671 5.68 -32.53 -15.04
N ARG A 672 6.20 -33.62 -15.63
CA ARG A 672 7.27 -33.57 -16.66
C ARG A 672 6.99 -34.39 -17.92
N ASN A 673 6.03 -35.31 -17.91
CA ASN A 673 5.80 -36.26 -19.00
C ASN A 673 4.83 -35.70 -20.04
N TRP A 674 5.15 -34.53 -20.58
CA TRP A 674 4.29 -33.76 -21.48
C TRP A 674 4.20 -34.40 -22.87
N THR A 675 2.98 -34.61 -23.36
CA THR A 675 2.69 -34.73 -24.80
C THR A 675 2.26 -33.36 -25.34
N PRO A 676 2.38 -33.09 -26.66
CA PRO A 676 1.83 -31.88 -27.26
C PRO A 676 0.36 -31.62 -26.93
N ARG A 677 -0.46 -32.68 -26.89
CA ARG A 677 -1.89 -32.58 -26.54
C ARG A 677 -2.10 -32.10 -25.11
N LEU A 678 -1.32 -32.61 -24.16
CA LEU A 678 -1.37 -32.12 -22.77
C LEU A 678 -0.82 -30.71 -22.60
N VAL A 679 0.13 -30.26 -23.42
CA VAL A 679 0.58 -28.85 -23.39
C VAL A 679 -0.54 -27.91 -23.85
N ARG A 680 -1.27 -28.25 -24.94
CA ARG A 680 -2.50 -27.52 -25.33
C ARG A 680 -3.51 -27.48 -24.18
N ALA A 681 -3.81 -28.65 -23.62
CA ALA A 681 -4.90 -28.78 -22.66
C ALA A 681 -4.59 -28.11 -21.31
N ALA A 682 -3.35 -28.24 -20.81
CA ALA A 682 -2.91 -27.54 -19.61
C ALA A 682 -2.84 -26.02 -19.79
N TYR A 683 -2.47 -25.54 -20.99
CA TYR A 683 -2.52 -24.11 -21.31
C TYR A 683 -3.96 -23.57 -21.26
N ILE A 684 -4.90 -24.26 -21.91
CA ILE A 684 -6.32 -23.87 -21.93
C ILE A 684 -6.92 -23.94 -20.51
N LEU A 685 -6.67 -25.01 -19.75
CA LEU A 685 -7.19 -25.14 -18.39
C LEU A 685 -6.63 -24.05 -17.45
N GLN A 686 -5.33 -23.76 -17.53
CA GLN A 686 -4.74 -22.66 -16.78
C GLN A 686 -5.40 -21.33 -17.15
N TYR A 687 -5.55 -21.06 -18.45
CA TYR A 687 -6.10 -19.81 -18.96
C TYR A 687 -7.49 -19.55 -18.37
N VAL A 688 -8.43 -20.49 -18.54
CA VAL A 688 -9.82 -20.28 -18.09
C VAL A 688 -9.90 -20.25 -16.56
N LYS A 689 -9.11 -21.06 -15.83
CA LYS A 689 -9.03 -20.98 -14.35
C LYS A 689 -8.15 -19.82 -13.82
N LYS A 690 -7.72 -18.87 -14.67
CA LYS A 690 -6.95 -17.66 -14.28
C LYS A 690 -7.47 -16.33 -14.85
N ASP A 691 -8.59 -16.34 -15.57
CA ASP A 691 -9.41 -15.16 -15.84
C ASP A 691 -10.81 -15.40 -15.26
N PRO A 692 -11.14 -14.90 -14.05
CA PRO A 692 -12.46 -15.15 -13.45
C PRO A 692 -13.61 -14.46 -14.20
N GLY A 693 -13.35 -13.30 -14.82
CA GLY A 693 -14.36 -12.56 -15.60
C GLY A 693 -14.61 -13.12 -17.00
N GLN A 694 -13.95 -14.22 -17.37
CA GLN A 694 -13.92 -14.79 -18.73
C GLN A 694 -15.31 -14.95 -19.39
N PHE A 695 -16.34 -15.27 -18.60
CA PHE A 695 -17.71 -15.47 -19.07
C PHE A 695 -18.32 -14.17 -19.62
N ALA A 696 -18.01 -13.04 -18.97
CA ALA A 696 -18.40 -11.70 -19.37
C ALA A 696 -17.43 -11.09 -20.40
N HIS A 697 -16.12 -11.34 -20.26
CA HIS A 697 -15.11 -10.83 -21.20
C HIS A 697 -15.31 -11.38 -22.61
N ASN A 698 -15.44 -12.70 -22.79
CA ASN A 698 -15.72 -13.33 -24.08
C ASN A 698 -16.15 -14.80 -23.92
N GLY A 699 -17.18 -15.08 -23.10
CA GLY A 699 -17.60 -16.46 -22.79
C GLY A 699 -17.87 -17.32 -24.04
N LYS A 700 -18.27 -16.70 -25.18
CA LYS A 700 -18.39 -17.41 -26.46
C LYS A 700 -17.04 -17.94 -26.98
N TYR A 701 -15.98 -17.13 -26.99
CA TYR A 701 -14.64 -17.56 -27.41
C TYR A 701 -14.15 -18.71 -26.52
N VAL A 702 -14.36 -18.59 -25.21
CA VAL A 702 -13.96 -19.60 -24.23
C VAL A 702 -14.69 -20.93 -24.45
N ILE A 703 -16.02 -20.93 -24.59
CA ILE A 703 -16.81 -22.14 -24.89
C ILE A 703 -16.36 -22.77 -26.21
N GLN A 704 -16.08 -21.99 -27.25
CA GLN A 704 -15.58 -22.52 -28.52
C GLN A 704 -14.25 -23.26 -28.36
N VAL A 705 -13.31 -22.70 -27.60
CA VAL A 705 -12.01 -23.33 -27.33
C VAL A 705 -12.15 -24.55 -26.43
N LEU A 706 -12.94 -24.48 -25.35
CA LEU A 706 -13.17 -25.62 -24.46
C LEU A 706 -13.84 -26.78 -25.21
N TYR A 707 -14.86 -26.52 -26.04
CA TYR A 707 -15.51 -27.54 -26.87
C TYR A 707 -14.50 -28.24 -27.78
N ASP A 708 -13.66 -27.47 -28.49
CA ASP A 708 -12.67 -28.04 -29.41
C ASP A 708 -11.53 -28.77 -28.68
N ALA A 709 -11.17 -28.33 -27.46
CA ALA A 709 -10.17 -29.00 -26.64
C ALA A 709 -10.69 -30.30 -26.02
N MET A 710 -11.97 -30.34 -25.63
CA MET A 710 -12.69 -31.54 -25.22
C MET A 710 -12.77 -32.55 -26.36
N GLU A 711 -13.05 -32.11 -27.60
CA GLU A 711 -13.00 -32.95 -28.80
C GLU A 711 -11.59 -33.47 -29.08
N ASP A 712 -10.56 -32.60 -29.06
CA ASP A 712 -9.17 -32.98 -29.35
C ASP A 712 -8.58 -33.96 -28.30
N ILE A 713 -9.04 -33.92 -27.04
CA ILE A 713 -8.59 -34.83 -25.97
C ILE A 713 -9.46 -36.09 -25.81
N GLY A 714 -10.58 -36.20 -26.53
CA GLY A 714 -11.45 -37.38 -26.53
C GLY A 714 -12.42 -37.46 -25.35
N ALA A 715 -12.94 -36.31 -24.89
CA ALA A 715 -14.04 -36.25 -23.93
C ALA A 715 -15.38 -36.73 -24.53
N ASP A 716 -16.41 -36.88 -23.70
CA ASP A 716 -17.77 -37.16 -24.18
C ASP A 716 -18.45 -35.88 -24.69
N MET A 717 -18.63 -35.81 -26.01
CA MET A 717 -19.29 -34.70 -26.71
C MET A 717 -20.81 -34.86 -26.84
N THR A 718 -21.41 -35.83 -26.13
CA THR A 718 -22.88 -35.99 -26.05
C THR A 718 -23.51 -34.76 -25.40
N GLY A 719 -24.69 -34.34 -25.90
CA GLY A 719 -25.45 -33.16 -25.44
C GLY A 719 -24.91 -31.83 -25.97
N LYS A 720 -23.60 -31.62 -25.83
CA LYS A 720 -22.87 -30.36 -26.05
C LYS A 720 -23.13 -29.69 -27.40
N VAL A 721 -23.14 -28.36 -27.38
CA VAL A 721 -23.22 -27.51 -28.57
C VAL A 721 -22.02 -26.57 -28.64
N ARG A 722 -21.48 -26.34 -29.85
CA ARG A 722 -20.47 -25.31 -30.11
C ARG A 722 -21.15 -24.03 -30.64
N PRO A 723 -20.97 -22.85 -30.01
CA PRO A 723 -21.62 -21.61 -30.45
C PRO A 723 -20.98 -20.96 -31.69
#